data_AF-A0A1F1UXN1-F1
#
_entry.id   AF-A0A1F1UXN1-F1
#
_cell.length_a   1.000
_cell.length_b   1.000
_cell.length_c   1.000
_cell.angle_alpha   90.00
_cell.angle_beta   90.00
_cell.angle_gamma   90.00
#
_symmetry.space_group_name_H-M   'P 1'
#
loop_
_entity.id
_entity.type
_entity.pdbx_description
1 polymer ?
#
loop_
_entity_poly.entity_id
_entity_poly.type
_entity_poly.pdbx_seq_one_letter_code
_entity_poly.pdbx_strand_id
1 'polypeptide(L)'
;MAVGLCAALAPVCVVPAQAKVTQQGRQVVVEGQQKSTWSPYINATVRPDGQGLFDFDHPEAAAEVLKYGLSTDVYVNEAKMPVDWNATPETLSRDDGTDTVVYTQTFNGVEVKRTINIFDNIIQYTVTATNVSGAPVNVRVEAVSDIMGDHGQLRAQQYFDGEIRVSPEKPGHTARVKFANADRFGVGPTAEKAKESRNDNDARYQAGRWSKSLAAGEKLEAETQARFIPQPAAFDSDGDGLRNSWERVGMKLSSGKSLPIHQWGADENKPDLFLQLHWMRSEWEQLKCDRKESFAASVEGFTQFADCARANTKDYAPSPEILKQLEERFAKQGINLHIVAGPEYVSSSMSSMKEADREGGKTEDYAKEFMPGLADPKLAKDEWAYALYAQNQFISARERLLGERKAVFRVGVIGDTISRGDSSTGLALVNDSVFFVANHPEMTTQEQLRNTILHEFGHTLNLLHYGAHVESNTAPARDDLEEYNSVMSYAHQFNQFNFAEKETHGHDETGREFQIPADWANLNLPGANVGQGHIGVNDETDKENDKDDHDHDHSHGEESMPVLTEGDVKELVINAASNNKYKAGFRLNETANGDNGVVAQLGDDNVLRGTISNLGDVDERFKVSVNYGSGVFQQSYDLKPAGKVGDEKQVDIKLDRAAFLDKPVVPLSVVVTNSRGTEVFSQSYNVSALNYTREEMAKVLAEVLASDAPEYVKDMARRKLQPKDKTEGTSNAPAAQKPKTQQPPANGDGAVSPVAIIIGVLLAIGGLGAALAGWAMSQGMI
;
A
#
# COMPACT_ATOMS: atom_id res chain seq x y z
N MET A 1 28.46 -0.81 -42.90
CA MET A 1 29.58 -0.43 -42.03
C MET A 1 29.04 0.66 -41.10
N ALA A 2 28.37 0.33 -40.00
CA ALA A 2 28.93 -0.10 -38.71
C ALA A 2 29.87 0.96 -38.11
N VAL A 3 29.29 1.93 -37.41
CA VAL A 3 29.97 2.71 -36.36
C VAL A 3 29.04 2.66 -35.15
N GLY A 4 29.38 1.78 -34.21
CA GLY A 4 28.68 1.67 -32.93
C GLY A 4 29.06 2.83 -32.03
N LEU A 5 28.06 3.57 -31.56
CA LEU A 5 28.20 4.45 -30.42
C LEU A 5 27.99 3.60 -29.16
N CYS A 6 29.08 3.25 -28.48
CA CYS A 6 29.01 2.82 -27.09
C CYS A 6 28.56 4.01 -26.25
N ALA A 7 27.32 3.98 -25.78
CA ALA A 7 26.92 4.78 -24.63
C ALA A 7 27.63 4.19 -23.42
N ALA A 8 28.69 4.86 -22.98
CA ALA A 8 29.29 4.60 -21.68
C ALA A 8 28.26 5.03 -20.63
N LEU A 9 27.55 4.06 -20.06
CA LEU A 9 26.94 4.18 -18.74
C LEU A 9 28.08 4.49 -17.78
N ALA A 10 28.21 5.76 -17.38
CA ALA A 10 28.96 6.07 -16.19
C ALA A 10 28.19 5.42 -15.03
N PRO A 11 28.78 4.47 -14.29
CA PRO A 11 28.16 4.02 -13.05
C PRO A 11 28.00 5.25 -12.17
N VAL A 12 26.78 5.51 -11.71
CA VAL A 12 26.56 6.39 -10.58
C VAL A 12 27.31 5.73 -9.43
N CYS A 13 28.53 6.18 -9.15
CA CYS A 13 29.20 5.88 -7.91
C CYS A 13 28.37 6.57 -6.83
N VAL A 14 27.37 5.86 -6.30
CA VAL A 14 26.88 6.12 -4.95
C VAL A 14 28.13 6.03 -4.09
N VAL A 15 28.56 7.17 -3.55
CA VAL A 15 29.67 7.17 -2.59
C VAL A 15 29.14 6.37 -1.40
N PRO A 16 29.70 5.19 -1.08
CA PRO A 16 29.21 4.42 0.05
C PRO A 16 29.36 5.27 1.31
N ALA A 17 28.31 5.30 2.15
CA ALA A 17 28.39 5.91 3.46
C ALA A 17 29.60 5.31 4.19
N GLN A 18 30.53 6.15 4.64
CA GLN A 18 31.71 5.68 5.37
C GLN A 18 31.26 5.11 6.71
N ALA A 19 31.83 3.95 7.11
CA ALA A 19 31.66 3.42 8.46
C ALA A 19 31.95 4.50 9.50
N LYS A 20 31.14 4.54 10.56
CA LYS A 20 31.30 5.51 11.64
C LYS A 20 31.59 4.79 12.94
N VAL A 21 32.86 4.77 13.33
CA VAL A 21 33.27 4.32 14.66
C VAL A 21 33.24 5.51 15.61
N THR A 22 32.29 5.50 16.55
CA THR A 22 32.10 6.60 17.51
C THR A 22 32.33 6.12 18.92
N GLN A 23 33.14 6.84 19.69
CA GLN A 23 33.22 6.64 21.12
C GLN A 23 32.04 7.35 21.81
N GLN A 24 31.16 6.59 22.46
CA GLN A 24 30.04 7.11 23.22
C GLN A 24 30.23 6.82 24.71
N GLY A 25 30.76 7.79 25.45
CA GLY A 25 31.11 7.60 26.86
C GLY A 25 32.16 6.49 27.05
N ARG A 26 31.75 5.36 27.65
CA ARG A 26 32.62 4.21 28.00
C ARG A 26 32.51 3.03 27.03
N GLN A 27 31.83 3.19 25.90
CA GLN A 27 31.68 2.15 24.88
C GLN A 27 32.03 2.71 23.50
N VAL A 28 32.38 1.80 22.60
CA VAL A 28 32.56 2.12 21.17
C VAL A 28 31.35 1.59 20.43
N VAL A 29 30.74 2.46 19.64
CA VAL A 29 29.67 2.11 18.70
C VAL A 29 30.28 2.05 17.30
N VAL A 30 30.00 0.98 16.59
CA VAL A 30 30.40 0.75 15.20
C VAL A 30 29.12 0.67 14.38
N GLU A 31 28.96 1.60 13.44
CA GLU A 31 27.96 1.55 12.38
C GLU A 31 28.61 0.92 11.16
N GLY A 32 28.26 -0.34 10.87
CA GLY A 32 28.93 -1.16 9.87
C GLY A 32 28.73 -0.61 8.45
N GLN A 33 29.80 -0.59 7.65
CA GLN A 33 29.71 -0.11 6.27
C GLN A 33 29.02 -1.11 5.36
N GLN A 34 27.97 -0.66 4.67
CA GLN A 34 27.38 -1.37 3.54
C GLN A 34 28.20 -1.12 2.27
N LYS A 35 28.77 -2.17 1.68
CA LYS A 35 29.51 -2.09 0.40
C LYS A 35 28.58 -1.82 -0.80
N SER A 36 27.32 -2.19 -0.67
CA SER A 36 26.19 -1.88 -1.55
C SER A 36 24.89 -2.02 -0.76
N THR A 37 23.77 -1.56 -1.31
CA THR A 37 22.42 -1.70 -0.70
C THR A 37 22.06 -3.15 -0.32
N TRP A 38 22.70 -4.14 -0.97
CA TRP A 38 22.44 -5.57 -0.76
C TRP A 38 23.52 -6.28 0.05
N SER A 39 24.56 -5.55 0.47
CA SER A 39 25.67 -6.16 1.21
C SER A 39 25.33 -6.34 2.69
N PRO A 40 25.70 -7.48 3.29
CA PRO A 40 25.56 -7.66 4.73
C PRO A 40 26.44 -6.68 5.50
N TYR A 41 25.99 -6.34 6.70
CA TYR A 41 26.73 -5.47 7.61
C TYR A 41 26.50 -5.88 9.07
N ILE A 42 27.38 -5.40 9.95
CA ILE A 42 27.30 -5.63 11.40
C ILE A 42 27.41 -4.29 12.11
N ASN A 43 26.37 -3.95 12.86
CA ASN A 43 26.45 -2.90 13.86
C ASN A 43 26.97 -3.48 15.17
N ALA A 44 27.75 -2.73 15.93
CA ALA A 44 28.31 -3.23 17.18
C ALA A 44 28.39 -2.19 18.29
N THR A 45 28.22 -2.66 19.52
CA THR A 45 28.60 -1.94 20.74
C THR A 45 29.65 -2.76 21.49
N VAL A 46 30.85 -2.19 21.65
CA VAL A 46 32.00 -2.86 22.27
C VAL A 46 32.43 -2.14 23.55
N ARG A 47 32.59 -2.90 24.63
CA ARG A 47 32.85 -2.39 25.99
C ARG A 47 34.23 -2.81 26.53
N PRO A 48 34.84 -2.01 27.43
CA PRO A 48 36.15 -2.30 28.04
C PRO A 48 36.20 -3.56 28.92
N ASP A 49 35.06 -4.06 29.41
CA ASP A 49 34.97 -5.32 30.18
C ASP A 49 35.12 -6.57 29.31
N GLY A 50 35.34 -6.40 28.00
CA GLY A 50 35.50 -7.50 27.06
C GLY A 50 34.19 -8.01 26.49
N GLN A 51 33.08 -7.29 26.69
CA GLN A 51 31.77 -7.59 26.10
C GLN A 51 31.58 -6.83 24.77
N GLY A 52 30.99 -7.52 23.80
CA GLY A 52 30.49 -6.96 22.56
C GLY A 52 29.06 -7.43 22.30
N LEU A 53 28.21 -6.51 21.85
CA LEU A 53 26.89 -6.77 21.28
C LEU A 53 26.94 -6.44 19.81
N PHE A 54 26.44 -7.34 18.98
CA PHE A 54 26.55 -7.27 17.54
C PHE A 54 25.20 -7.58 16.90
N ASP A 55 24.78 -6.71 16.01
CA ASP A 55 23.54 -6.83 15.25
C ASP A 55 23.92 -7.09 13.80
N PHE A 56 23.69 -8.33 13.35
CA PHE A 56 23.96 -8.74 11.98
C PHE A 56 22.68 -8.64 11.15
N ASP A 57 22.79 -7.94 10.03
CA ASP A 57 21.71 -7.77 9.06
C ASP A 57 22.20 -8.14 7.65
N HIS A 58 21.33 -8.77 6.89
CA HIS A 58 21.55 -9.13 5.50
C HIS A 58 20.34 -8.65 4.69
N PRO A 59 20.47 -7.58 3.89
CA PRO A 59 19.34 -6.98 3.19
C PRO A 59 18.57 -7.92 2.26
N GLU A 60 19.24 -8.92 1.66
CA GLU A 60 18.56 -9.96 0.85
C GLU A 60 17.88 -11.06 1.68
N ALA A 61 17.83 -10.96 3.01
CA ALA A 61 17.20 -11.95 3.87
C ALA A 61 15.93 -11.38 4.48
N ALA A 62 14.77 -11.94 4.15
CA ALA A 62 13.51 -11.65 4.83
C ALA A 62 13.46 -12.36 6.19
N ALA A 63 14.38 -12.00 7.09
CA ALA A 63 14.55 -12.51 8.44
C ALA A 63 14.93 -11.37 9.39
N GLU A 64 14.58 -11.53 10.66
CA GLU A 64 14.96 -10.54 11.68
C GLU A 64 16.49 -10.44 11.83
N VAL A 65 16.94 -9.24 12.20
CA VAL A 65 18.33 -8.94 12.56
C VAL A 65 18.80 -9.92 13.63
N LEU A 66 19.93 -10.60 13.36
CA LEU A 66 20.51 -11.54 14.31
C LEU A 66 21.28 -10.76 15.38
N LYS A 67 20.80 -10.84 16.63
CA LYS A 67 21.48 -10.27 17.80
C LYS A 67 22.45 -11.28 18.40
N TYR A 68 23.72 -10.92 18.49
CA TYR A 68 24.81 -11.77 18.94
C TYR A 68 25.62 -11.10 20.05
N GLY A 69 25.80 -11.79 21.16
CA GLY A 69 26.71 -11.37 22.24
C GLY A 69 28.00 -12.16 22.20
N LEU A 70 29.11 -11.49 22.52
CA LEU A 70 30.39 -12.15 22.78
C LEU A 70 31.07 -11.50 23.99
N SER A 71 31.56 -12.32 24.92
CA SER A 71 32.26 -11.87 26.11
C SER A 71 33.58 -12.62 26.29
N THR A 72 34.62 -11.91 26.75
CA THR A 72 35.94 -12.49 27.02
C THR A 72 36.41 -12.19 28.45
N ASP A 73 36.61 -13.26 29.22
CA ASP A 73 37.18 -13.20 30.57
C ASP A 73 38.64 -13.67 30.55
N VAL A 74 39.53 -12.90 31.20
CA VAL A 74 40.93 -13.26 31.36
C VAL A 74 41.25 -13.50 32.84
N TYR A 75 41.94 -14.59 33.12
CA TYR A 75 42.39 -14.97 34.46
C TYR A 75 43.91 -15.06 34.47
N VAL A 76 44.55 -14.44 35.46
CA VAL A 76 46.00 -14.49 35.68
C VAL A 76 46.24 -15.09 37.07
N ASN A 77 46.87 -16.26 37.13
CA ASN A 77 47.04 -17.07 38.34
C ASN A 77 45.69 -17.25 39.08
N GLU A 78 44.68 -17.66 38.33
CA GLU A 78 43.28 -17.88 38.77
C GLU A 78 42.50 -16.62 39.18
N ALA A 79 43.15 -15.46 39.36
CA ALA A 79 42.46 -14.20 39.61
C ALA A 79 41.87 -13.65 38.31
N LYS A 80 40.56 -13.40 38.30
CA LYS A 80 39.87 -12.72 37.17
C LYS A 80 40.37 -11.28 37.06
N MET A 81 40.77 -10.90 35.86
CA MET A 81 41.18 -9.54 35.53
C MET A 81 40.00 -8.58 35.72
N PRO A 82 40.15 -7.51 36.52
CA PRO A 82 39.11 -6.52 36.69
C PRO A 82 38.97 -5.67 35.43
N VAL A 83 37.76 -5.21 35.16
CA VAL A 83 37.51 -4.22 34.09
C VAL A 83 38.17 -2.88 34.42
N ASP A 84 38.78 -2.26 33.42
CA ASP A 84 39.15 -0.84 33.45
C ASP A 84 38.12 -0.01 32.68
N TRP A 85 37.15 0.56 33.40
CA TRP A 85 36.10 1.41 32.83
C TRP A 85 36.60 2.75 32.28
N ASN A 86 37.86 3.10 32.53
CA ASN A 86 38.49 4.33 32.05
C ASN A 86 39.49 4.07 30.92
N ALA A 87 39.62 2.82 30.46
CA ALA A 87 40.47 2.48 29.33
C ALA A 87 40.00 3.25 28.08
N THR A 88 40.93 3.94 27.44
CA THR A 88 40.66 4.64 26.17
C THR A 88 40.91 3.65 25.02
N PRO A 89 39.91 3.36 24.19
CA PRO A 89 40.08 2.45 23.06
C PRO A 89 40.93 3.09 21.96
N GLU A 90 41.71 2.28 21.25
CA GLU A 90 42.23 2.66 19.93
C GLU A 90 41.22 2.16 18.88
N THR A 91 40.79 3.03 17.97
CA THR A 91 39.85 2.70 16.90
C THR A 91 40.46 3.00 15.53
N LEU A 92 40.15 2.16 14.54
CA LEU A 92 40.60 2.32 13.16
C LEU A 92 39.55 1.77 12.20
N SER A 93 39.07 2.61 11.29
CA SER A 93 38.28 2.18 10.12
C SER A 93 39.19 2.13 8.90
N ARG A 94 39.18 1.02 8.17
CA ARG A 94 39.99 0.81 6.96
C ARG A 94 39.15 0.94 5.69
N ASP A 95 39.80 1.34 4.59
CA ASP A 95 39.17 1.48 3.28
C ASP A 95 38.58 0.16 2.71
N ASP A 96 38.99 -0.99 3.26
CA ASP A 96 38.44 -2.31 2.90
C ASP A 96 37.11 -2.65 3.61
N GLY A 97 36.60 -1.73 4.43
CA GLY A 97 35.39 -1.89 5.23
C GLY A 97 35.61 -2.56 6.59
N THR A 98 36.86 -2.73 7.03
CA THR A 98 37.18 -3.31 8.34
C THR A 98 37.25 -2.24 9.42
N ASP A 99 36.43 -2.40 10.46
CA ASP A 99 36.50 -1.60 11.68
C ASP A 99 37.22 -2.37 12.79
N THR A 100 38.21 -1.73 13.40
CA THR A 100 39.01 -2.30 14.49
C THR A 100 38.82 -1.50 15.77
N VAL A 101 38.58 -2.20 16.87
CA VAL A 101 38.56 -1.66 18.24
C VAL A 101 39.59 -2.40 19.10
N VAL A 102 40.43 -1.67 19.81
CA VAL A 102 41.49 -2.22 20.66
C VAL A 102 41.40 -1.68 22.08
N TYR A 103 41.40 -2.59 23.06
CA TYR A 103 41.61 -2.27 24.47
C TYR A 103 42.89 -2.95 24.98
N THR A 104 43.76 -2.17 25.62
CA THR A 104 44.99 -2.68 26.24
C THR A 104 44.97 -2.38 27.74
N GLN A 105 45.23 -3.40 28.56
CA GLN A 105 45.26 -3.26 30.01
C GLN A 105 46.31 -4.21 30.60
N THR A 106 47.00 -3.80 31.66
CA THR A 106 47.96 -4.66 32.38
C THR A 106 47.38 -5.11 33.72
N PHE A 107 47.49 -6.39 34.04
CA PHE A 107 47.05 -6.97 35.31
C PHE A 107 47.99 -8.08 35.77
N ASN A 108 48.43 -8.03 37.04
CA ASN A 108 49.31 -9.04 37.65
C ASN A 108 50.55 -9.41 36.80
N GLY A 109 51.16 -8.43 36.13
CA GLY A 109 52.35 -8.64 35.31
C GLY A 109 52.08 -9.23 33.92
N VAL A 110 50.81 -9.24 33.48
CA VAL A 110 50.39 -9.63 32.13
C VAL A 110 49.75 -8.43 31.43
N GLU A 111 50.23 -8.08 30.25
CA GLU A 111 49.57 -7.14 29.35
C GLU A 111 48.55 -7.89 28.50
N VAL A 112 47.30 -7.44 28.51
CA VAL A 112 46.19 -8.02 27.77
C VAL A 112 45.71 -7.02 26.74
N LYS A 113 45.82 -7.40 25.48
CA LYS A 113 45.31 -6.66 24.32
C LYS A 113 44.09 -7.40 23.77
N ARG A 114 42.93 -6.75 23.78
CA ARG A 114 41.70 -7.21 23.12
C ARG A 114 41.55 -6.47 21.81
N THR A 115 41.57 -7.18 20.69
CA THR A 115 41.41 -6.63 19.34
C THR A 115 40.14 -7.20 18.75
N ILE A 116 39.20 -6.34 18.39
CA ILE A 116 37.93 -6.71 17.75
C ILE A 116 37.97 -6.14 16.34
N ASN A 117 37.95 -7.01 15.33
CA ASN A 117 37.76 -6.62 13.94
C ASN A 117 36.34 -6.99 13.51
N ILE A 118 35.65 -6.05 12.88
CA ILE A 118 34.31 -6.22 12.34
C ILE A 118 34.39 -5.88 10.86
N PHE A 119 33.97 -6.81 10.00
CA PHE A 119 33.97 -6.63 8.56
C PHE A 119 33.00 -7.60 7.89
N ASP A 120 32.26 -7.12 6.88
CA ASP A 120 31.24 -7.89 6.17
C ASP A 120 30.26 -8.58 7.15
N ASN A 121 30.30 -9.91 7.19
CA ASN A 121 29.49 -10.77 8.05
C ASN A 121 30.32 -11.47 9.13
N ILE A 122 31.47 -10.91 9.50
CA ILE A 122 32.48 -11.53 10.36
C ILE A 122 32.81 -10.62 11.54
N ILE A 123 32.87 -11.24 12.72
CA ILE A 123 33.50 -10.69 13.92
C ILE A 123 34.72 -11.54 14.20
N GLN A 124 35.88 -10.91 14.35
CA GLN A 124 37.10 -11.56 14.82
C GLN A 124 37.55 -10.89 16.12
N TYR A 125 37.51 -11.65 17.21
CA TYR A 125 37.87 -11.20 18.55
C TYR A 125 39.14 -11.93 18.99
N THR A 126 40.25 -11.21 19.08
CA THR A 126 41.54 -11.73 19.51
C THR A 126 41.94 -11.15 20.86
N VAL A 127 42.21 -12.03 21.83
CA VAL A 127 42.83 -11.68 23.11
C VAL A 127 44.28 -12.14 23.08
N THR A 128 45.21 -11.18 23.10
CA THR A 128 46.65 -11.44 23.26
C THR A 128 47.05 -11.11 24.69
N ALA A 129 47.51 -12.11 25.43
CA ALA A 129 48.03 -11.94 26.78
C ALA A 129 49.55 -12.19 26.78
N THR A 130 50.32 -11.16 27.09
CA THR A 130 51.79 -11.17 27.08
C THR A 130 52.32 -11.08 28.51
N ASN A 131 53.15 -12.03 28.92
CA ASN A 131 53.81 -11.95 30.23
C ASN A 131 54.92 -10.89 30.19
N VAL A 132 54.67 -9.75 30.82
CA VAL A 132 55.64 -8.64 30.95
C VAL A 132 56.36 -8.65 32.31
N SER A 133 56.12 -9.69 33.12
CA SER A 133 56.80 -9.89 34.40
C SER A 133 58.11 -10.67 34.25
N GLY A 134 58.92 -10.68 35.30
CA GLY A 134 60.17 -11.46 35.36
C GLY A 134 59.98 -12.94 35.75
N ALA A 135 58.75 -13.42 35.97
CA ALA A 135 58.47 -14.78 36.46
C ALA A 135 57.39 -15.47 35.60
N PRO A 136 57.32 -16.82 35.59
CA PRO A 136 56.24 -17.52 34.91
C PRO A 136 54.87 -17.20 35.49
N VAL A 137 53.85 -17.07 34.64
CA VAL A 137 52.45 -16.78 35.02
C VAL A 137 51.49 -17.71 34.30
N ASN A 138 50.46 -18.19 34.99
CA ASN A 138 49.41 -18.99 34.37
C ASN A 138 48.30 -18.07 33.87
N VAL A 139 48.01 -18.10 32.58
CA VAL A 139 46.94 -17.32 31.95
C VAL A 139 45.86 -18.26 31.44
N ARG A 140 44.60 -17.92 31.70
CA ARG A 140 43.43 -18.54 31.09
C ARG A 140 42.53 -17.49 30.46
N VAL A 141 42.12 -17.71 29.22
CA VAL A 141 41.11 -16.91 28.53
C VAL A 141 39.87 -17.77 28.34
N GLU A 142 38.70 -17.22 28.63
CA GLU A 142 37.41 -17.83 28.34
C GLU A 142 36.61 -16.88 27.45
N ALA A 143 36.15 -17.37 26.31
CA ALA A 143 35.21 -16.66 25.44
C ALA A 143 33.84 -17.34 25.54
N VAL A 144 32.78 -16.55 25.67
CA VAL A 144 31.40 -17.03 25.61
C VAL A 144 30.61 -16.17 24.65
N SER A 145 29.95 -16.81 23.69
CA SER A 145 28.96 -16.20 22.84
C SER A 145 27.55 -16.62 23.18
N ASP A 146 26.60 -15.75 22.84
CA ASP A 146 25.17 -15.89 23.05
C ASP A 146 24.44 -15.45 21.77
N ILE A 147 23.49 -16.26 21.31
CA ILE A 147 22.57 -15.89 20.24
C ILE A 147 21.27 -15.45 20.91
N MET A 148 20.94 -14.16 20.79
CA MET A 148 19.87 -13.49 21.52
C MET A 148 18.61 -13.33 20.67
N GLY A 149 17.43 -13.42 21.29
CA GLY A 149 16.13 -13.26 20.63
C GLY A 149 15.33 -14.56 20.59
N ASP A 150 14.12 -14.51 20.02
CA ASP A 150 13.29 -15.70 19.79
C ASP A 150 13.62 -16.33 18.43
N HIS A 151 14.48 -17.35 18.46
CA HIS A 151 14.92 -18.07 17.26
C HIS A 151 14.34 -19.50 17.20
N GLY A 152 13.37 -19.83 18.06
CA GLY A 152 12.99 -21.22 18.31
C GLY A 152 14.16 -22.06 18.85
N GLN A 153 14.15 -23.37 18.61
CA GLN A 153 15.24 -24.25 19.05
C GLN A 153 16.50 -24.03 18.19
N LEU A 154 17.63 -23.75 18.86
CA LEU A 154 18.94 -23.61 18.23
C LEU A 154 19.71 -24.93 18.26
N ARG A 155 20.04 -25.46 17.07
CA ARG A 155 20.81 -26.70 16.93
C ARG A 155 22.26 -26.42 16.57
N ALA A 156 23.20 -27.11 17.21
CA ALA A 156 24.62 -27.02 16.91
C ALA A 156 25.17 -28.24 16.17
N GLN A 157 26.09 -27.99 15.24
CA GLN A 157 27.01 -28.99 14.69
C GLN A 157 28.44 -28.56 15.06
N GLN A 158 29.15 -29.40 15.81
CA GLN A 158 30.53 -29.15 16.21
C GLN A 158 31.51 -29.83 15.24
N TYR A 159 32.55 -29.11 14.86
CA TYR A 159 33.63 -29.60 13.99
C TYR A 159 34.95 -29.73 14.75
N PHE A 160 35.79 -30.66 14.33
CA PHE A 160 37.05 -30.99 15.01
C PHE A 160 38.08 -29.85 15.07
N ASP A 161 37.92 -28.82 14.25
CA ASP A 161 38.82 -27.67 14.16
C ASP A 161 38.40 -26.50 15.08
N GLY A 162 37.43 -26.73 15.97
CA GLY A 162 36.92 -25.72 16.90
C GLY A 162 35.80 -24.84 16.35
N GLU A 163 35.30 -25.13 15.13
CA GLU A 163 34.09 -24.48 14.58
C GLU A 163 32.82 -25.12 15.15
N ILE A 164 31.86 -24.29 15.51
CA ILE A 164 30.51 -24.64 15.94
C ILE A 164 29.55 -23.92 15.03
N ARG A 165 28.74 -24.67 14.29
CA ARG A 165 27.69 -24.13 13.44
C ARG A 165 26.36 -24.22 14.16
N VAL A 166 25.78 -23.07 14.47
CA VAL A 166 24.49 -22.92 15.15
C VAL A 166 23.46 -22.46 14.14
N SER A 167 22.38 -23.22 13.99
CA SER A 167 21.28 -22.90 13.10
C SER A 167 19.95 -22.92 13.87
N PRO A 168 19.08 -21.91 13.70
CA PRO A 168 17.69 -22.00 14.10
C PRO A 168 16.93 -23.00 13.24
N GLU A 169 15.86 -23.55 13.81
CA GLU A 169 14.86 -24.35 13.06
C GLU A 169 14.04 -23.45 12.13
N LYS A 170 13.59 -22.29 12.61
CA LYS A 170 12.93 -21.28 11.78
C LYS A 170 13.93 -20.70 10.77
N PRO A 171 13.54 -20.44 9.51
CA PRO A 171 14.44 -19.81 8.55
C PRO A 171 14.90 -18.43 9.01
N GLY A 172 16.22 -18.25 9.09
CA GLY A 172 16.86 -17.03 9.57
C GLY A 172 18.37 -17.07 9.32
N HIS A 173 19.17 -16.82 10.35
CA HIS A 173 20.62 -16.73 10.24
C HIS A 173 21.34 -17.94 10.87
N THR A 174 22.28 -18.53 10.15
CA THR A 174 23.24 -19.50 10.71
C THR A 174 24.48 -18.77 11.21
N ALA A 175 24.83 -18.99 12.48
CA ALA A 175 26.09 -18.52 13.06
C ALA A 175 27.15 -19.63 13.00
N ARG A 176 28.35 -19.30 12.52
CA ARG A 176 29.53 -20.15 12.62
C ARG A 176 30.50 -19.52 13.60
N VAL A 177 30.65 -20.12 14.77
CA VAL A 177 31.53 -19.64 15.83
C VAL A 177 32.73 -20.56 15.93
N LYS A 178 33.93 -20.04 15.67
CA LYS A 178 35.18 -20.77 15.72
C LYS A 178 36.04 -20.30 16.88
N PHE A 179 36.41 -21.22 17.75
CA PHE A 179 37.35 -21.01 18.86
C PHE A 179 38.72 -21.58 18.47
N ALA A 180 39.54 -20.79 17.77
CA ALA A 180 40.76 -21.27 17.14
C ALA A 180 41.78 -21.75 18.18
N ASN A 181 42.24 -22.99 18.05
CA ASN A 181 43.22 -23.63 18.94
C ASN A 181 42.81 -23.63 20.44
N ALA A 182 41.50 -23.60 20.74
CA ALA A 182 41.04 -23.71 22.11
C ALA A 182 41.35 -25.10 22.67
N ASP A 183 41.77 -25.16 23.94
CA ASP A 183 41.95 -26.44 24.66
C ASP A 183 40.62 -27.18 24.80
N ARG A 184 39.54 -26.40 24.84
CA ARG A 184 38.17 -26.82 25.12
C ARG A 184 37.18 -25.89 24.46
N PHE A 185 36.15 -26.45 23.86
CA PHE A 185 34.98 -25.71 23.39
C PHE A 185 33.71 -26.54 23.58
N GLY A 186 32.54 -25.90 23.51
CA GLY A 186 31.25 -26.58 23.65
C GLY A 186 30.06 -25.64 23.54
N VAL A 187 28.87 -26.21 23.67
CA VAL A 187 27.58 -25.51 23.60
C VAL A 187 26.69 -25.84 24.79
N GLY A 188 25.74 -24.97 25.10
CA GLY A 188 24.73 -25.26 26.10
C GLY A 188 23.66 -24.18 26.26
N PRO A 189 22.60 -24.48 27.05
CA PRO A 189 21.50 -23.54 27.33
C PRO A 189 21.92 -22.39 28.26
N THR A 190 23.08 -22.48 28.92
CA THR A 190 23.67 -21.40 29.71
C THR A 190 25.17 -21.26 29.42
N ALA A 191 25.73 -20.09 29.71
CA ALA A 191 27.16 -19.82 29.59
C ALA A 191 28.03 -20.84 30.35
N GLU A 192 27.62 -21.20 31.58
CA GLU A 192 28.32 -22.17 32.43
C GLU A 192 28.33 -23.56 31.80
N LYS A 193 27.20 -23.99 31.22
CA LYS A 193 27.07 -25.29 30.55
C LYS A 193 27.95 -25.35 29.31
N ALA A 194 27.97 -24.30 28.49
CA ALA A 194 28.84 -24.22 27.33
C ALA A 194 30.33 -24.32 27.72
N LYS A 195 30.74 -23.65 28.82
CA LYS A 195 32.14 -23.69 29.34
C LYS A 195 32.57 -25.07 29.86
N GLU A 196 31.64 -25.96 30.19
CA GLU A 196 31.94 -27.33 30.63
C GLU A 196 32.34 -28.26 29.46
N SER A 197 32.37 -27.77 28.21
CA SER A 197 32.62 -28.55 26.99
C SER A 197 31.57 -29.64 26.74
N ARG A 198 30.30 -29.30 26.94
CA ARG A 198 29.17 -30.20 26.66
C ARG A 198 28.69 -30.08 25.22
N ASN A 199 27.95 -31.09 24.80
CA ASN A 199 27.16 -31.07 23.57
C ASN A 199 25.69 -31.25 23.97
N ASP A 200 25.05 -30.14 24.34
CA ASP A 200 23.62 -30.09 24.66
C ASP A 200 22.79 -29.78 23.40
N ASN A 201 21.50 -30.16 23.42
CA ASN A 201 20.58 -29.96 22.29
C ASN A 201 20.14 -28.50 22.10
N ASP A 202 20.40 -27.64 23.09
CA ASP A 202 20.19 -26.20 23.02
C ASP A 202 21.55 -25.52 22.89
N ALA A 203 21.74 -24.88 21.74
CA ALA A 203 22.98 -24.22 21.38
C ALA A 203 22.92 -22.71 21.55
N ARG A 204 22.07 -22.16 22.44
CA ARG A 204 22.02 -20.71 22.70
C ARG A 204 23.39 -20.12 23.03
N TYR A 205 24.15 -20.76 23.91
CA TYR A 205 25.50 -20.34 24.27
C TYR A 205 26.56 -21.25 23.65
N GLN A 206 27.68 -20.64 23.24
CA GLN A 206 28.88 -21.36 22.81
C GLN A 206 30.08 -20.82 23.58
N ALA A 207 31.04 -21.67 23.93
CA ALA A 207 32.20 -21.23 24.70
C ALA A 207 33.49 -21.89 24.25
N GLY A 208 34.60 -21.16 24.38
CA GLY A 208 35.96 -21.61 24.15
C GLY A 208 36.87 -21.25 25.34
N ARG A 209 37.85 -22.10 25.64
CA ARG A 209 38.83 -21.88 26.71
C ARG A 209 40.25 -22.16 26.22
N TRP A 210 41.17 -21.26 26.55
CA TRP A 210 42.61 -21.38 26.33
C TRP A 210 43.34 -21.17 27.65
N SER A 211 44.31 -22.03 27.96
CA SER A 211 45.06 -22.01 29.20
C SER A 211 46.53 -22.30 28.91
N LYS A 212 47.44 -21.44 29.37
CA LYS A 212 48.87 -21.63 29.18
C LYS A 212 49.68 -21.03 30.32
N SER A 213 50.75 -21.72 30.71
CA SER A 213 51.79 -21.16 31.56
C SER A 213 52.78 -20.41 30.66
N LEU A 214 52.93 -19.11 30.88
CA LEU A 214 53.75 -18.21 30.05
C LEU A 214 55.06 -17.87 30.76
N ALA A 215 56.19 -18.18 30.12
CA ALA A 215 57.49 -17.64 30.53
C ALA A 215 57.55 -16.11 30.32
N ALA A 216 58.55 -15.44 30.90
CA ALA A 216 58.76 -14.00 30.71
C ALA A 216 58.91 -13.68 29.21
N GLY A 217 58.13 -12.73 28.71
CA GLY A 217 58.06 -12.34 27.29
C GLY A 217 57.23 -13.27 26.40
N GLU A 218 56.70 -14.38 26.91
CA GLU A 218 55.84 -15.29 26.14
C GLU A 218 54.40 -14.76 26.05
N LYS A 219 53.70 -15.13 24.96
CA LYS A 219 52.29 -14.78 24.72
C LYS A 219 51.36 -15.99 24.63
N LEU A 220 50.12 -15.78 25.06
CA LEU A 220 48.94 -16.58 24.73
C LEU A 220 48.07 -15.77 23.78
N GLU A 221 47.57 -16.41 22.73
CA GLU A 221 46.65 -15.82 21.76
C GLU A 221 45.38 -16.67 21.74
N ALA A 222 44.25 -16.06 22.09
CA ALA A 222 42.94 -16.67 22.07
C ALA A 222 42.10 -15.94 21.02
N GLU A 223 41.65 -16.66 20.00
CA GLU A 223 40.91 -16.09 18.88
C GLU A 223 39.53 -16.75 18.76
N THR A 224 38.50 -15.90 18.82
CA THR A 224 37.12 -16.27 18.47
C THR A 224 36.74 -15.58 17.18
N GLN A 225 36.26 -16.35 16.21
CA GLN A 225 35.67 -15.82 14.99
C GLN A 225 34.19 -16.20 14.93
N ALA A 226 33.31 -15.23 14.73
CA ALA A 226 31.91 -15.48 14.41
C ALA A 226 31.65 -15.04 12.96
N ARG A 227 31.00 -15.90 12.17
CA ARG A 227 30.54 -15.58 10.81
C ARG A 227 29.06 -15.89 10.69
N PHE A 228 28.29 -14.95 10.16
CA PHE A 228 26.84 -15.07 10.02
C PHE A 228 26.45 -15.24 8.55
N ILE A 229 25.53 -16.16 8.27
CA ILE A 229 25.11 -16.47 6.91
C ILE A 229 23.59 -16.65 6.92
N PRO A 230 22.82 -15.93 6.08
CA PRO A 230 21.41 -16.20 5.93
C PRO A 230 21.20 -17.62 5.40
N GLN A 231 20.19 -18.30 5.92
CA GLN A 231 19.81 -19.61 5.40
C GLN A 231 19.23 -19.45 3.99
N PRO A 232 19.44 -20.41 3.07
CA PRO A 232 18.90 -20.30 1.71
C PRO A 232 17.39 -20.08 1.63
N ALA A 233 16.64 -20.56 2.64
CA ALA A 233 15.20 -20.39 2.74
C ALA A 233 14.76 -19.01 3.28
N ALA A 234 15.70 -18.18 3.72
CA ALA A 234 15.47 -16.81 4.17
C ALA A 234 15.71 -15.77 3.08
N PHE A 235 16.29 -16.15 1.92
CA PHE A 235 16.54 -15.20 0.84
C PHE A 235 15.24 -14.65 0.24
N ASP A 236 15.31 -13.36 -0.06
CA ASP A 236 14.39 -12.51 -0.80
C ASP A 236 15.28 -11.67 -1.73
N SER A 237 15.37 -12.11 -2.99
CA SER A 237 16.37 -11.63 -3.95
C SER A 237 16.00 -10.31 -4.61
N ASP A 238 14.75 -9.88 -4.54
CA ASP A 238 14.29 -8.61 -5.09
C ASP A 238 13.82 -7.61 -4.02
N GLY A 239 13.74 -8.06 -2.76
CA GLY A 239 13.57 -7.24 -1.57
C GLY A 239 12.14 -6.75 -1.36
N ASP A 240 11.14 -7.49 -1.84
CA ASP A 240 9.74 -7.13 -1.70
C ASP A 240 9.09 -7.63 -0.39
N GLY A 241 9.83 -8.42 0.39
CA GLY A 241 9.42 -9.05 1.64
C GLY A 241 8.94 -10.49 1.48
N LEU A 242 8.80 -10.99 0.26
CA LEU A 242 8.44 -12.34 -0.08
C LEU A 242 9.72 -13.15 -0.34
N ARG A 243 9.84 -14.28 0.35
CA ARG A 243 11.02 -15.14 0.18
C ARG A 243 10.96 -15.83 -1.17
N ASN A 244 12.10 -16.00 -1.84
CA ASN A 244 12.21 -16.77 -3.09
C ASN A 244 11.59 -18.17 -2.98
N SER A 245 11.66 -18.78 -1.79
CA SER A 245 11.02 -20.07 -1.56
C SER A 245 9.50 -20.01 -1.71
N TRP A 246 8.82 -18.97 -1.24
CA TRP A 246 7.38 -18.81 -1.37
C TRP A 246 6.96 -18.45 -2.78
N GLU A 247 7.78 -17.69 -3.49
CA GLU A 247 7.52 -17.30 -4.85
C GLU A 247 7.71 -18.46 -5.83
N ARG A 248 8.52 -19.47 -5.44
CA ARG A 248 8.66 -20.72 -6.22
C ARG A 248 7.58 -21.77 -5.92
N VAL A 249 7.16 -21.91 -4.65
CA VAL A 249 6.30 -23.04 -4.23
C VAL A 249 5.04 -22.66 -3.45
N GLY A 250 4.83 -21.38 -3.16
CA GLY A 250 3.75 -20.85 -2.33
C GLY A 250 4.15 -20.70 -0.87
N MET A 251 3.34 -19.95 -0.13
CA MET A 251 3.55 -19.66 1.29
C MET A 251 2.57 -20.46 2.15
N LYS A 252 2.96 -20.82 3.36
CA LYS A 252 2.07 -21.40 4.37
C LYS A 252 1.90 -20.43 5.54
N LEU A 253 0.66 -20.05 5.80
CA LEU A 253 0.26 -19.15 6.87
C LEU A 253 0.34 -19.85 8.23
N SER A 254 0.30 -19.08 9.32
CA SER A 254 0.25 -19.57 10.71
C SER A 254 -0.85 -20.59 10.97
N SER A 255 -2.04 -20.43 10.37
CA SER A 255 -3.13 -21.42 10.45
C SER A 255 -2.85 -22.76 9.75
N GLY A 256 -1.76 -22.83 8.97
CA GLY A 256 -1.45 -23.94 8.09
C GLY A 256 -2.12 -23.87 6.72
N LYS A 257 -2.93 -22.84 6.43
CA LYS A 257 -3.48 -22.56 5.09
C LYS A 257 -2.34 -22.20 4.13
N SER A 258 -2.36 -22.77 2.93
CA SER A 258 -1.40 -22.42 1.88
C SER A 258 -1.95 -21.32 0.98
N LEU A 259 -1.14 -20.29 0.72
CA LEU A 259 -1.37 -19.28 -0.31
C LEU A 259 -0.47 -19.60 -1.51
N PRO A 260 -1.05 -19.95 -2.68
CA PRO A 260 -0.27 -20.27 -3.87
C PRO A 260 0.18 -19.00 -4.61
N ILE A 261 0.92 -18.11 -3.94
CA ILE A 261 1.35 -16.82 -4.51
C ILE A 261 2.20 -16.98 -5.77
N HIS A 262 3.01 -18.05 -5.85
CA HIS A 262 3.73 -18.47 -7.06
C HIS A 262 2.83 -18.69 -8.30
N GLN A 263 1.56 -19.06 -8.08
CA GLN A 263 0.59 -19.23 -9.17
C GLN A 263 -0.11 -17.92 -9.51
N TRP A 264 -0.08 -16.95 -8.60
CA TRP A 264 -0.70 -15.63 -8.75
C TRP A 264 0.21 -14.60 -9.42
N GLY A 265 1.44 -14.99 -9.74
CA GLY A 265 2.37 -14.19 -10.52
C GLY A 265 3.62 -13.75 -9.81
N ALA A 266 3.83 -14.17 -8.55
CA ALA A 266 5.03 -13.83 -7.80
C ALA A 266 6.31 -14.32 -8.49
N ASP A 267 7.38 -13.53 -8.48
CA ASP A 267 8.61 -13.72 -9.25
C ASP A 267 9.85 -13.29 -8.46
N GLU A 268 10.65 -14.27 -8.04
CA GLU A 268 11.84 -14.10 -7.18
C GLU A 268 12.95 -13.16 -7.68
N ASN A 269 12.83 -12.62 -8.88
CA ASN A 269 13.78 -11.70 -9.48
C ASN A 269 13.18 -10.32 -9.80
N LYS A 270 11.92 -10.10 -9.42
CA LYS A 270 11.19 -8.90 -9.77
C LYS A 270 10.16 -8.57 -8.68
N PRO A 271 10.31 -7.43 -7.98
CA PRO A 271 9.51 -7.15 -6.80
C PRO A 271 8.01 -7.22 -7.07
N ASP A 272 7.26 -7.85 -6.17
CA ASP A 272 5.82 -8.01 -6.22
C ASP A 272 5.11 -7.22 -5.11
N LEU A 273 4.01 -6.57 -5.48
CA LEU A 273 3.10 -5.92 -4.54
C LEU A 273 1.71 -6.50 -4.76
N PHE A 274 1.11 -7.06 -3.71
CA PHE A 274 -0.27 -7.53 -3.76
C PHE A 274 -1.20 -6.51 -3.11
N LEU A 275 -2.26 -6.12 -3.82
CA LEU A 275 -3.26 -5.17 -3.38
C LEU A 275 -4.66 -5.80 -3.44
N GLN A 276 -5.34 -5.82 -2.30
CA GLN A 276 -6.75 -6.18 -2.18
C GLN A 276 -7.59 -4.92 -2.02
N LEU A 277 -8.44 -4.60 -3.00
CA LEU A 277 -9.31 -3.42 -2.94
C LEU A 277 -10.72 -3.80 -2.57
N HIS A 278 -11.27 -3.09 -1.58
CA HIS A 278 -12.67 -3.13 -1.18
C HIS A 278 -13.32 -1.78 -1.45
N TRP A 279 -14.62 -1.77 -1.64
CA TRP A 279 -15.39 -0.54 -1.61
C TRP A 279 -16.77 -0.74 -1.01
N MET A 280 -17.33 0.37 -0.54
CA MET A 280 -18.68 0.43 -0.01
C MET A 280 -19.71 0.20 -1.11
N ARG A 281 -20.80 -0.44 -0.74
CA ARG A 281 -22.08 -0.30 -1.46
C ARG A 281 -22.52 1.16 -1.41
N SER A 282 -23.27 1.59 -2.40
CA SER A 282 -24.03 2.84 -2.26
C SER A 282 -25.14 2.68 -1.21
N GLU A 283 -25.57 3.77 -0.58
CA GLU A 283 -26.74 3.76 0.31
C GLU A 283 -27.97 3.18 -0.41
N TRP A 284 -28.12 3.55 -1.69
CA TRP A 284 -29.18 3.10 -2.57
C TRP A 284 -29.21 1.58 -2.76
N GLU A 285 -28.04 0.96 -3.01
CA GLU A 285 -27.93 -0.51 -3.11
C GLU A 285 -28.17 -1.19 -1.76
N GLN A 286 -27.68 -0.61 -0.66
CA GLN A 286 -27.90 -1.15 0.68
C GLN A 286 -29.39 -1.17 1.06
N LEU A 287 -30.14 -0.15 0.63
CA LEU A 287 -31.59 -0.08 0.77
C LEU A 287 -32.35 -0.99 -0.24
N LYS A 288 -31.63 -1.76 -1.06
CA LYS A 288 -32.17 -2.69 -2.09
C LYS A 288 -33.02 -1.98 -3.13
N CYS A 289 -32.61 -0.78 -3.52
CA CYS A 289 -33.31 0.03 -4.50
C CYS A 289 -33.04 -0.43 -5.95
N ASP A 290 -32.04 -1.30 -6.16
CA ASP A 290 -31.71 -2.05 -7.38
C ASP A 290 -32.72 -3.17 -7.68
N ARG A 291 -33.99 -2.90 -7.39
CA ARG A 291 -35.06 -3.88 -7.42
C ARG A 291 -35.50 -4.21 -8.84
N LYS A 292 -36.01 -5.43 -9.03
CA LYS A 292 -36.64 -5.88 -10.29
C LYS A 292 -38.14 -5.64 -10.33
N GLU A 293 -38.76 -5.60 -9.16
CA GLU A 293 -40.21 -5.46 -8.99
C GLU A 293 -40.60 -4.01 -8.68
N SER A 294 -41.78 -3.61 -9.14
CA SER A 294 -42.33 -2.27 -8.87
C SER A 294 -42.62 -2.07 -7.39
N PHE A 295 -42.52 -0.84 -6.90
CA PHE A 295 -42.98 -0.48 -5.57
C PHE A 295 -44.48 -0.78 -5.44
N ALA A 296 -44.91 -1.35 -4.32
CA ALA A 296 -46.33 -1.67 -4.11
C ALA A 296 -47.13 -0.38 -3.87
N ALA A 297 -48.33 -0.26 -4.46
CA ALA A 297 -49.24 0.87 -4.26
C ALA A 297 -49.88 0.90 -2.86
N SER A 298 -49.05 1.16 -1.85
CA SER A 298 -49.35 1.25 -0.43
C SER A 298 -48.48 2.32 0.24
N VAL A 299 -48.78 2.64 1.50
CA VAL A 299 -47.94 3.53 2.33
C VAL A 299 -46.51 3.01 2.43
N GLU A 300 -46.33 1.71 2.71
CA GLU A 300 -45.01 1.08 2.84
C GLU A 300 -44.20 1.16 1.54
N GLY A 301 -44.82 0.79 0.40
CA GLY A 301 -44.13 0.83 -0.89
C GLY A 301 -43.73 2.24 -1.31
N PHE A 302 -44.55 3.25 -0.99
CA PHE A 302 -44.19 4.64 -1.24
C PHE A 302 -43.09 5.15 -0.30
N THR A 303 -43.08 4.76 0.97
CA THR A 303 -41.99 5.07 1.89
C THR A 303 -40.67 4.49 1.39
N GLN A 304 -40.65 3.23 0.94
CA GLN A 304 -39.45 2.62 0.33
C GLN A 304 -38.97 3.42 -0.88
N PHE A 305 -39.87 3.87 -1.76
CA PHE A 305 -39.51 4.73 -2.89
C PHE A 305 -38.93 6.07 -2.43
N ALA A 306 -39.52 6.70 -1.41
CA ALA A 306 -39.05 7.98 -0.88
C ALA A 306 -37.65 7.88 -0.25
N ASP A 307 -37.36 6.77 0.43
CA ASP A 307 -36.03 6.49 0.99
C ASP A 307 -35.01 6.29 -0.14
N CYS A 308 -35.34 5.45 -1.13
CA CYS A 308 -34.51 5.26 -2.32
C CYS A 308 -34.25 6.55 -3.11
N ALA A 309 -35.23 7.45 -3.20
CA ALA A 309 -35.10 8.70 -3.93
C ALA A 309 -34.15 9.72 -3.24
N ARG A 310 -33.93 9.57 -1.93
CA ARG A 310 -33.03 10.41 -1.12
C ARG A 310 -31.64 9.82 -0.98
N ALA A 311 -31.51 8.50 -1.12
CA ALA A 311 -30.29 7.75 -0.87
C ALA A 311 -29.14 8.17 -1.79
N ASN A 312 -27.92 8.11 -1.27
CA ASN A 312 -26.70 8.25 -2.06
C ASN A 312 -26.61 7.12 -3.11
N THR A 313 -26.48 7.52 -4.38
CA THR A 313 -26.40 6.61 -5.55
C THR A 313 -24.99 6.49 -6.11
N LYS A 314 -23.99 7.09 -5.45
CA LYS A 314 -22.61 7.08 -5.91
C LYS A 314 -22.06 5.66 -5.94
N ASP A 315 -21.50 5.30 -7.09
CA ASP A 315 -20.72 4.08 -7.23
C ASP A 315 -19.28 4.34 -6.79
N TYR A 316 -18.84 3.60 -5.79
CA TYR A 316 -17.48 3.69 -5.24
C TYR A 316 -16.48 2.81 -6.00
N ALA A 317 -16.95 1.98 -6.93
CA ALA A 317 -16.08 1.06 -7.66
C ALA A 317 -15.04 1.82 -8.52
N PRO A 318 -13.76 1.43 -8.44
CA PRO A 318 -12.77 1.82 -9.43
C PRO A 318 -13.05 1.09 -10.75
N SER A 319 -12.93 1.80 -11.87
CA SER A 319 -13.06 1.16 -13.18
C SER A 319 -11.89 0.20 -13.46
N PRO A 320 -12.10 -0.92 -14.16
CA PRO A 320 -11.02 -1.83 -14.55
C PRO A 320 -9.86 -1.15 -15.28
N GLU A 321 -10.16 -0.10 -16.04
CA GLU A 321 -9.16 0.67 -16.79
C GLU A 321 -8.18 1.39 -15.86
N ILE A 322 -8.67 2.04 -14.79
CA ILE A 322 -7.75 2.73 -13.87
C ILE A 322 -6.91 1.76 -13.03
N LEU A 323 -7.45 0.58 -12.70
CA LEU A 323 -6.69 -0.47 -12.01
C LEU A 323 -5.56 -1.00 -12.90
N LYS A 324 -5.84 -1.24 -14.18
CA LYS A 324 -4.81 -1.60 -15.15
C LYS A 324 -3.75 -0.52 -15.32
N GLN A 325 -4.13 0.77 -15.30
CA GLN A 325 -3.18 1.87 -15.36
C GLN A 325 -2.25 1.92 -14.13
N LEU A 326 -2.74 1.54 -12.94
CA LEU A 326 -1.90 1.36 -11.75
C LEU A 326 -0.88 0.24 -11.98
N GLU A 327 -1.31 -0.93 -12.47
CA GLU A 327 -0.40 -2.04 -12.80
C GLU A 327 0.68 -1.62 -13.80
N GLU A 328 0.28 -0.95 -14.89
CA GLU A 328 1.21 -0.45 -15.91
C GLU A 328 2.19 0.59 -15.36
N ARG A 329 1.80 1.35 -14.33
CA ARG A 329 2.67 2.33 -13.68
C ARG A 329 3.81 1.66 -12.93
N PHE A 330 3.51 0.65 -12.11
CA PHE A 330 4.52 -0.13 -11.39
C PHE A 330 5.37 -0.97 -12.34
N ALA A 331 4.76 -1.58 -13.37
CA ALA A 331 5.46 -2.39 -14.36
C ALA A 331 6.57 -1.62 -15.10
N LYS A 332 6.37 -0.31 -15.35
CA LYS A 332 7.39 0.56 -15.96
C LYS A 332 8.64 0.74 -15.08
N GLN A 333 8.50 0.55 -13.78
CA GLN A 333 9.59 0.63 -12.80
C GLN A 333 10.16 -0.74 -12.44
N GLY A 334 9.74 -1.78 -13.17
CA GLY A 334 10.20 -3.13 -12.90
C GLY A 334 9.56 -3.77 -11.67
N ILE A 335 8.41 -3.28 -11.20
CA ILE A 335 7.65 -3.85 -10.07
C ILE A 335 6.37 -4.48 -10.62
N ASN A 336 6.00 -5.67 -10.16
CA ASN A 336 4.72 -6.30 -10.43
C ASN A 336 3.68 -5.84 -9.40
N LEU A 337 2.64 -5.13 -9.83
CA LEU A 337 1.49 -4.87 -8.98
C LEU A 337 0.38 -5.87 -9.32
N HIS A 338 -0.07 -6.61 -8.32
CA HIS A 338 -1.08 -7.66 -8.39
C HIS A 338 -2.33 -7.21 -7.62
N ILE A 339 -3.38 -6.86 -8.35
CA ILE A 339 -4.63 -6.33 -7.79
C ILE A 339 -5.72 -7.39 -7.83
N VAL A 340 -6.35 -7.61 -6.69
CA VAL A 340 -7.61 -8.37 -6.54
C VAL A 340 -8.67 -7.46 -5.96
N ALA A 341 -9.81 -7.39 -6.61
CA ALA A 341 -10.93 -6.52 -6.27
C ALA A 341 -12.24 -7.30 -6.39
N GLY A 342 -12.26 -8.49 -5.77
CA GLY A 342 -13.37 -9.41 -5.86
C GLY A 342 -13.52 -10.04 -7.26
N PRO A 343 -14.74 -10.50 -7.62
CA PRO A 343 -14.99 -11.07 -8.94
C PRO A 343 -14.97 -10.02 -10.07
N GLU A 344 -15.03 -8.73 -9.73
CA GLU A 344 -15.14 -7.63 -10.70
C GLU A 344 -13.81 -7.32 -11.39
N TYR A 345 -12.69 -7.48 -10.69
CA TYR A 345 -11.36 -7.30 -11.26
C TYR A 345 -10.31 -8.17 -10.56
N VAL A 346 -9.51 -8.85 -11.37
CA VAL A 346 -8.34 -9.63 -10.95
C VAL A 346 -7.26 -9.41 -12.02
N SER A 347 -6.05 -9.03 -11.62
CA SER A 347 -4.93 -8.85 -12.54
C SER A 347 -4.71 -10.08 -13.41
N SER A 348 -4.24 -9.89 -14.63
CA SER A 348 -4.01 -10.99 -15.56
C SER A 348 -2.98 -12.01 -15.06
N SER A 349 -1.99 -11.55 -14.29
CA SER A 349 -1.00 -12.41 -13.62
C SER A 349 -1.65 -13.38 -12.62
N MET A 350 -2.74 -12.95 -11.99
CA MET A 350 -3.51 -13.70 -11.00
C MET A 350 -4.67 -14.49 -11.62
N SER A 351 -4.67 -14.72 -12.94
CA SER A 351 -5.77 -15.40 -13.64
C SER A 351 -6.04 -16.83 -13.16
N SER A 352 -5.05 -17.48 -12.54
CA SER A 352 -5.18 -18.80 -11.91
C SER A 352 -5.94 -18.78 -10.58
N MET A 353 -6.16 -17.60 -9.99
CA MET A 353 -6.82 -17.44 -8.70
C MET A 353 -8.26 -17.96 -8.76
N LYS A 354 -8.56 -18.89 -7.86
CA LYS A 354 -9.89 -19.49 -7.71
C LYS A 354 -10.88 -18.44 -7.22
N GLU A 355 -12.13 -18.55 -7.65
CA GLU A 355 -13.20 -17.61 -7.27
C GLU A 355 -13.35 -17.45 -5.76
N ALA A 356 -13.19 -18.53 -4.99
CA ALA A 356 -13.25 -18.51 -3.52
C ALA A 356 -12.12 -17.72 -2.85
N ASP A 357 -11.01 -17.46 -3.55
CA ASP A 357 -9.85 -16.71 -3.05
C ASP A 357 -9.84 -15.24 -3.55
N ARG A 358 -10.79 -14.88 -4.44
CA ARG A 358 -10.97 -13.52 -4.98
C ARG A 358 -11.69 -12.63 -3.97
N GLU A 359 -10.97 -12.26 -2.92
CA GLU A 359 -11.45 -11.31 -1.92
C GLU A 359 -11.36 -9.86 -2.43
N GLY A 360 -12.07 -8.95 -1.77
CA GLY A 360 -12.24 -7.56 -2.24
C GLY A 360 -13.53 -7.35 -3.02
N GLY A 361 -13.65 -6.18 -3.64
CA GLY A 361 -14.82 -5.75 -4.39
C GLY A 361 -15.83 -4.98 -3.53
N LYS A 362 -17.10 -5.03 -3.93
CA LYS A 362 -18.22 -4.40 -3.25
C LYS A 362 -18.66 -5.15 -1.97
N THR A 363 -17.78 -5.23 -0.98
CA THR A 363 -18.00 -6.03 0.24
C THR A 363 -18.44 -5.20 1.44
N GLU A 364 -18.11 -3.91 1.47
CA GLU A 364 -18.40 -3.08 2.64
C GLU A 364 -19.81 -2.50 2.57
N ASP A 365 -20.50 -2.47 3.71
CA ASP A 365 -21.76 -1.74 3.83
C ASP A 365 -21.50 -0.23 3.75
N TYR A 366 -22.47 0.50 3.20
CA TYR A 366 -22.46 1.94 3.17
C TYR A 366 -22.42 2.50 4.58
N ALA A 367 -21.39 3.30 4.82
CA ALA A 367 -21.32 4.24 5.93
C ALA A 367 -20.95 5.60 5.34
N LYS A 368 -21.71 6.64 5.71
CA LYS A 368 -21.41 8.00 5.27
C LYS A 368 -20.02 8.46 5.72
N GLU A 369 -19.63 8.03 6.91
CA GLU A 369 -18.37 8.38 7.55
C GLU A 369 -17.65 7.07 7.88
N PHE A 370 -16.42 6.90 7.40
CA PHE A 370 -15.59 5.75 7.73
C PHE A 370 -15.15 5.77 9.20
N MET A 371 -14.88 6.97 9.72
CA MET A 371 -14.40 7.21 11.08
C MET A 371 -15.24 8.33 11.77
N PRO A 372 -16.51 8.07 12.11
CA PRO A 372 -17.42 9.10 12.64
C PRO A 372 -16.94 9.72 13.97
N GLY A 373 -16.08 9.01 14.72
CA GLY A 373 -15.51 9.51 15.96
C GLY A 373 -14.54 10.68 15.79
N LEU A 374 -13.88 10.83 14.63
CA LEU A 374 -12.88 11.90 14.41
C LEU A 374 -13.49 13.30 14.52
N ALA A 375 -14.79 13.44 14.26
CA ALA A 375 -15.50 14.71 14.38
C ALA A 375 -15.87 15.08 15.84
N ASP A 376 -15.50 14.28 16.86
CA ASP A 376 -15.72 14.62 18.27
C ASP A 376 -14.74 15.73 18.71
N PRO A 377 -15.24 16.91 19.14
CA PRO A 377 -14.39 18.01 19.60
C PRO A 377 -13.52 17.68 20.82
N LYS A 378 -13.79 16.59 21.55
CA LYS A 378 -12.95 16.12 22.64
C LYS A 378 -11.71 15.37 22.12
N LEU A 379 -11.88 14.56 21.08
CA LEU A 379 -10.77 13.85 20.42
C LEU A 379 -9.89 14.85 19.66
N ALA A 380 -10.50 15.80 18.93
CA ALA A 380 -9.77 16.79 18.14
C ALA A 380 -8.88 17.77 18.95
N LYS A 381 -8.99 17.77 20.29
CA LYS A 381 -8.14 18.60 21.16
C LYS A 381 -6.86 17.91 21.63
N ASP A 382 -6.78 16.60 21.43
CA ASP A 382 -5.67 15.76 21.84
C ASP A 382 -5.17 15.02 20.60
N GLU A 383 -4.12 15.57 19.98
CA GLU A 383 -3.54 15.05 18.73
C GLU A 383 -3.15 13.56 18.86
N TRP A 384 -2.67 13.16 20.04
CA TRP A 384 -2.33 11.77 20.31
C TRP A 384 -3.56 10.86 20.35
N ALA A 385 -4.60 11.26 21.09
CA ALA A 385 -5.85 10.50 21.14
C ALA A 385 -6.54 10.41 19.77
N TYR A 386 -6.44 11.48 18.97
CA TYR A 386 -6.93 11.53 17.60
C TYR A 386 -6.17 10.54 16.69
N ALA A 387 -4.84 10.60 16.67
CA ALA A 387 -4.01 9.70 15.87
C ALA A 387 -4.20 8.23 16.28
N LEU A 388 -4.24 7.95 17.58
CA LEU A 388 -4.47 6.61 18.10
C LEU A 388 -5.85 6.06 17.74
N TYR A 389 -6.89 6.90 17.73
CA TYR A 389 -8.22 6.48 17.29
C TYR A 389 -8.21 6.09 15.81
N ALA A 390 -7.65 6.94 14.94
CA ALA A 390 -7.54 6.66 13.51
C ALA A 390 -6.73 5.38 13.24
N GLN A 391 -5.59 5.23 13.90
CA GLN A 391 -4.74 4.05 13.81
C GLN A 391 -5.49 2.78 14.19
N ASN A 392 -6.25 2.80 15.29
CA ASN A 392 -7.04 1.64 15.72
C ASN A 392 -8.15 1.27 14.72
N GLN A 393 -8.79 2.25 14.07
CA GLN A 393 -9.77 1.96 13.02
C GLN A 393 -9.12 1.26 11.82
N PHE A 394 -7.95 1.73 11.41
CA PHE A 394 -7.20 1.13 10.30
C PHE A 394 -6.68 -0.27 10.61
N ILE A 395 -6.07 -0.47 11.77
CA ILE A 395 -5.63 -1.81 12.20
C ILE A 395 -6.83 -2.75 12.26
N SER A 396 -7.95 -2.31 12.82
CA SER A 396 -9.17 -3.12 12.87
C SER A 396 -9.70 -3.48 11.48
N ALA A 397 -9.66 -2.55 10.53
CA ALA A 397 -10.05 -2.80 9.14
C ALA A 397 -9.09 -3.79 8.46
N ARG A 398 -7.78 -3.61 8.60
CA ARG A 398 -6.75 -4.52 8.07
C ARG A 398 -6.94 -5.94 8.59
N GLU A 399 -7.03 -6.12 9.91
CA GLU A 399 -7.17 -7.45 10.51
C GLU A 399 -8.49 -8.12 10.09
N ARG A 400 -9.58 -7.36 9.97
CA ARG A 400 -10.88 -7.88 9.51
C ARG A 400 -10.88 -8.28 8.04
N LEU A 401 -10.23 -7.49 7.17
CA LEU A 401 -10.31 -7.65 5.72
C LEU A 401 -9.23 -8.57 5.15
N LEU A 402 -8.05 -8.62 5.77
CA LEU A 402 -6.96 -9.48 5.34
C LEU A 402 -6.75 -10.69 6.26
N GLY A 403 -6.89 -10.50 7.58
CA GLY A 403 -6.43 -11.49 8.56
C GLY A 403 -4.99 -11.92 8.28
N GLU A 404 -4.76 -13.23 8.17
CA GLU A 404 -3.45 -13.80 7.85
C GLU A 404 -2.92 -13.42 6.45
N ARG A 405 -3.79 -12.97 5.52
CA ARG A 405 -3.35 -12.53 4.18
C ARG A 405 -2.49 -11.26 4.22
N LYS A 406 -2.45 -10.54 5.34
CA LYS A 406 -1.60 -9.34 5.51
C LYS A 406 -0.11 -9.61 5.37
N ALA A 407 0.30 -10.88 5.50
CA ALA A 407 1.66 -11.33 5.22
C ALA A 407 2.04 -11.22 3.72
N VAL A 408 1.08 -10.95 2.84
CA VAL A 408 1.28 -10.81 1.38
C VAL A 408 0.59 -9.54 0.86
N PHE A 409 -0.66 -9.32 1.26
CA PHE A 409 -1.50 -8.27 0.70
C PHE A 409 -1.44 -7.00 1.53
N ARG A 410 -1.49 -5.88 0.81
CA ARG A 410 -1.99 -4.59 1.29
C ARG A 410 -3.47 -4.47 0.97
N VAL A 411 -4.21 -3.69 1.76
CA VAL A 411 -5.65 -3.51 1.61
C VAL A 411 -6.03 -2.04 1.48
N GLY A 412 -6.85 -1.73 0.48
CA GLY A 412 -7.47 -0.42 0.33
C GLY A 412 -8.98 -0.52 0.50
N VAL A 413 -9.59 0.47 1.14
CA VAL A 413 -11.05 0.60 1.25
C VAL A 413 -11.49 1.91 0.60
N ILE A 414 -12.42 1.88 -0.34
CA ILE A 414 -12.97 3.08 -0.98
C ILE A 414 -14.40 3.31 -0.46
N GLY A 415 -14.65 4.49 0.09
CA GLY A 415 -15.94 4.84 0.67
C GLY A 415 -16.34 6.29 0.40
N ASP A 416 -17.25 6.81 1.23
CA ASP A 416 -17.76 8.18 1.12
C ASP A 416 -16.77 9.17 1.77
N THR A 417 -17.06 9.67 2.98
CA THR A 417 -16.18 10.60 3.70
C THR A 417 -15.40 9.92 4.81
N ILE A 418 -14.26 10.50 5.20
CA ILE A 418 -13.52 10.08 6.40
C ILE A 418 -14.34 10.36 7.65
N SER A 419 -14.77 11.61 7.81
CA SER A 419 -15.54 12.07 8.97
C SER A 419 -16.47 13.22 8.60
N ARG A 420 -17.37 13.59 9.52
CA ARG A 420 -18.36 14.63 9.26
C ARG A 420 -17.72 15.98 8.91
N GLY A 421 -17.99 16.44 7.69
CA GLY A 421 -17.53 17.75 7.21
C GLY A 421 -16.09 17.75 6.70
N ASP A 422 -15.50 16.56 6.58
CA ASP A 422 -14.19 16.33 6.01
C ASP A 422 -14.30 16.20 4.47
N SER A 423 -13.50 17.00 3.76
CA SER A 423 -13.42 17.07 2.30
C SER A 423 -12.07 16.56 1.76
N SER A 424 -11.32 15.87 2.63
CA SER A 424 -10.07 15.20 2.30
C SER A 424 -10.29 14.01 1.36
N THR A 425 -9.24 13.64 0.62
CA THR A 425 -9.31 12.56 -0.38
C THR A 425 -9.08 11.14 0.15
N GLY A 426 -8.42 10.98 1.28
CA GLY A 426 -8.07 9.67 1.81
C GLY A 426 -7.26 9.77 3.09
N LEU A 427 -6.86 8.63 3.63
CA LEU A 427 -5.99 8.49 4.79
C LEU A 427 -5.29 7.13 4.68
N ALA A 428 -4.04 7.05 5.12
CA ALA A 428 -3.30 5.80 5.17
C ALA A 428 -2.42 5.69 6.43
N LEU A 429 -2.10 4.45 6.81
CA LEU A 429 -1.02 4.19 7.75
C LEU A 429 0.31 4.13 7.00
N VAL A 430 1.23 5.01 7.38
CA VAL A 430 2.57 5.04 6.78
C VAL A 430 3.30 3.76 7.12
N ASN A 431 3.99 3.20 6.14
CA ASN A 431 4.79 1.98 6.29
C ASN A 431 3.97 0.74 6.71
N ASP A 432 2.64 0.80 6.68
CA ASP A 432 1.77 -0.32 7.01
C ASP A 432 1.20 -0.98 5.74
N SER A 433 0.08 -1.68 5.84
CA SER A 433 -0.57 -2.38 4.72
C SER A 433 -2.04 -2.00 4.54
N VAL A 434 -2.47 -0.84 5.05
CA VAL A 434 -3.87 -0.39 4.95
C VAL A 434 -4.01 1.09 4.62
N PHE A 435 -4.99 1.39 3.75
CA PHE A 435 -5.41 2.75 3.44
C PHE A 435 -6.91 2.86 3.14
N PHE A 436 -7.43 4.09 3.20
CA PHE A 436 -8.80 4.45 2.86
C PHE A 436 -8.83 5.58 1.83
N VAL A 437 -9.71 5.48 0.85
CA VAL A 437 -9.98 6.52 -0.14
C VAL A 437 -11.38 7.08 0.08
N ALA A 438 -11.45 8.37 0.38
CA ALA A 438 -12.69 9.13 0.52
C ALA A 438 -13.19 9.59 -0.86
N ASN A 439 -13.95 8.73 -1.54
CA ASN A 439 -14.55 9.05 -2.82
C ASN A 439 -15.91 9.73 -2.63
N HIS A 440 -15.92 10.82 -1.86
CA HIS A 440 -17.12 11.62 -1.59
C HIS A 440 -17.59 12.42 -2.82
N PRO A 441 -18.78 13.06 -2.81
CA PRO A 441 -19.39 13.66 -4.00
C PRO A 441 -18.57 14.73 -4.74
N GLU A 442 -17.60 15.39 -4.10
CA GLU A 442 -16.77 16.41 -4.77
C GLU A 442 -15.65 15.77 -5.62
N MET A 443 -15.25 14.53 -5.34
CA MET A 443 -14.38 13.77 -6.23
C MET A 443 -15.21 13.21 -7.39
N THR A 444 -15.05 13.81 -8.57
CA THR A 444 -16.01 13.67 -9.68
C THR A 444 -15.47 12.86 -10.84
N THR A 445 -14.23 12.37 -10.82
CA THR A 445 -13.64 11.64 -11.95
C THR A 445 -12.90 10.38 -11.50
N GLN A 446 -12.83 9.39 -12.39
CA GLN A 446 -12.01 8.18 -12.17
C GLN A 446 -10.51 8.49 -12.19
N GLU A 447 -10.05 9.56 -12.86
CA GLU A 447 -8.65 9.99 -12.81
C GLU A 447 -8.26 10.51 -11.42
N GLN A 448 -9.14 11.28 -10.77
CA GLN A 448 -8.95 11.69 -9.37
C GLN A 448 -8.90 10.47 -8.45
N LEU A 449 -9.88 9.55 -8.59
CA LEU A 449 -9.89 8.29 -7.81
C LEU A 449 -8.61 7.48 -8.01
N ARG A 450 -8.15 7.30 -9.25
CA ARG A 450 -6.91 6.58 -9.57
C ARG A 450 -5.70 7.21 -8.89
N ASN A 451 -5.57 8.52 -8.97
CA ASN A 451 -4.44 9.23 -8.40
C ASN A 451 -4.47 9.18 -6.87
N THR A 452 -5.66 9.29 -6.26
CA THR A 452 -5.81 9.11 -4.81
C THR A 452 -5.47 7.68 -4.39
N ILE A 453 -5.92 6.65 -5.11
CA ILE A 453 -5.49 5.26 -4.82
C ILE A 453 -3.96 5.15 -4.86
N LEU A 454 -3.30 5.74 -5.86
CA LEU A 454 -1.83 5.72 -5.93
C LEU A 454 -1.17 6.49 -4.77
N HIS A 455 -1.72 7.64 -4.40
CA HIS A 455 -1.26 8.47 -3.28
C HIS A 455 -1.33 7.71 -1.96
N GLU A 456 -2.52 7.21 -1.61
CA GLU A 456 -2.75 6.47 -0.38
C GLU A 456 -1.92 5.17 -0.33
N PHE A 457 -1.79 4.49 -1.46
CA PHE A 457 -0.92 3.33 -1.57
C PHE A 457 0.56 3.69 -1.38
N GLY A 458 0.99 4.88 -1.81
CA GLY A 458 2.34 5.39 -1.57
C GLY A 458 2.69 5.53 -0.09
N HIS A 459 1.74 5.93 0.76
CA HIS A 459 1.96 5.94 2.21
C HIS A 459 2.27 4.54 2.78
N THR A 460 1.59 3.50 2.29
CA THR A 460 1.90 2.10 2.66
C THR A 460 3.26 1.61 2.16
N LEU A 461 3.91 2.40 1.29
CA LEU A 461 5.26 2.19 0.77
C LEU A 461 6.28 3.17 1.40
N ASN A 462 5.92 3.76 2.55
CA ASN A 462 6.75 4.68 3.34
C ASN A 462 7.07 6.01 2.64
N LEU A 463 6.17 6.47 1.76
CA LEU A 463 6.21 7.83 1.20
C LEU A 463 5.40 8.79 2.05
N LEU A 464 5.89 10.01 2.19
CA LEU A 464 5.20 11.15 2.78
C LEU A 464 4.95 12.20 1.70
N HIS A 465 4.18 13.23 2.02
CA HIS A 465 3.87 14.31 1.06
C HIS A 465 5.08 15.14 0.63
N TYR A 466 6.20 14.98 1.33
CA TYR A 466 7.49 15.63 1.07
C TYR A 466 8.59 14.63 0.71
N GLY A 467 8.24 13.43 0.24
CA GLY A 467 9.19 12.42 -0.23
C GLY A 467 9.22 11.15 0.61
N ALA A 468 10.10 10.22 0.24
CA ALA A 468 10.36 9.02 1.02
C ALA A 468 10.83 9.35 2.45
N HIS A 469 10.35 8.59 3.43
CA HIS A 469 10.78 8.70 4.82
C HIS A 469 12.11 7.97 5.04
N VAL A 470 13.20 8.63 4.63
CA VAL A 470 14.59 8.14 4.71
C VAL A 470 15.51 9.25 5.21
N GLU A 471 16.64 8.89 5.82
CA GLU A 471 17.59 9.85 6.40
C GLU A 471 18.11 10.88 5.37
N SER A 472 18.25 10.48 4.11
CA SER A 472 18.70 11.37 3.04
C SER A 472 17.67 12.43 2.63
N ASN A 473 16.40 12.31 3.06
CA ASN A 473 15.40 13.33 2.79
C ASN A 473 15.56 14.49 3.79
N THR A 474 15.80 15.70 3.26
CA THR A 474 16.01 16.91 4.07
C THR A 474 14.93 17.96 3.85
N ALA A 475 13.88 17.62 3.10
CA ALA A 475 12.78 18.52 2.80
C ALA A 475 12.02 18.94 4.07
N PRO A 476 11.48 20.17 4.10
CA PRO A 476 10.57 20.56 5.16
C PRO A 476 9.31 19.69 5.11
N ALA A 477 8.75 19.35 6.28
CA ALA A 477 7.51 18.59 6.39
C ALA A 477 6.31 19.43 5.95
N ARG A 478 6.13 19.56 4.64
CA ARG A 478 5.08 20.31 3.95
C ARG A 478 4.38 19.43 2.94
N ASP A 479 3.08 19.59 2.83
CA ASP A 479 2.26 18.71 2.01
C ASP A 479 2.17 19.16 0.54
N ASP A 480 2.56 20.41 0.26
CA ASP A 480 2.27 21.15 -0.97
C ASP A 480 3.53 21.56 -1.75
N LEU A 481 4.65 20.84 -1.61
CA LEU A 481 5.90 21.20 -2.27
C LEU A 481 5.76 21.14 -3.81
N GLU A 482 5.81 22.29 -4.47
CA GLU A 482 5.64 22.41 -5.92
C GLU A 482 6.78 21.76 -6.71
N GLU A 483 8.01 21.76 -6.17
CA GLU A 483 9.16 21.15 -6.82
C GLU A 483 9.06 19.62 -6.80
N TYR A 484 8.38 19.05 -5.80
CA TYR A 484 8.24 17.60 -5.63
C TYR A 484 7.22 17.02 -6.61
N ASN A 485 7.67 16.72 -7.83
CA ASN A 485 6.84 16.23 -8.94
C ASN A 485 6.39 14.77 -8.77
N SER A 486 5.62 14.51 -7.71
CA SER A 486 5.08 13.22 -7.30
C SER A 486 3.60 13.37 -6.97
N VAL A 487 2.80 12.33 -7.21
CA VAL A 487 1.40 12.27 -6.78
C VAL A 487 1.26 12.42 -5.25
N MET A 488 2.34 12.19 -4.49
CA MET A 488 2.40 12.39 -3.04
C MET A 488 2.31 13.86 -2.63
N SER A 489 2.69 14.81 -3.48
CA SER A 489 2.53 16.25 -3.19
C SER A 489 1.13 16.73 -3.56
N TYR A 490 0.48 17.50 -2.70
CA TYR A 490 -0.83 18.12 -2.98
C TYR A 490 -0.79 19.18 -4.08
N ALA A 491 0.39 19.69 -4.43
CA ALA A 491 0.54 20.49 -5.64
C ALA A 491 0.26 19.66 -6.92
N HIS A 492 0.41 18.33 -6.83
CA HIS A 492 0.45 17.44 -7.99
C HIS A 492 -0.53 16.27 -7.94
N GLN A 493 -1.16 15.94 -6.81
CA GLN A 493 -2.01 14.76 -6.65
C GLN A 493 -3.05 14.60 -7.77
N PHE A 494 -3.74 15.66 -8.21
CA PHE A 494 -4.76 15.59 -9.28
C PHE A 494 -4.27 15.91 -10.70
N ASN A 495 -2.96 16.14 -10.88
CA ASN A 495 -2.38 16.42 -12.20
C ASN A 495 -1.22 15.49 -12.59
N GLN A 496 -0.64 14.77 -11.64
CA GLN A 496 0.46 13.83 -11.81
C GLN A 496 -0.02 12.42 -11.48
N PHE A 497 0.24 11.46 -12.37
CA PHE A 497 -0.02 10.05 -12.13
C PHE A 497 1.29 9.27 -12.09
N ASN A 498 2.16 9.59 -11.13
CA ASN A 498 3.47 8.97 -10.94
C ASN A 498 4.04 9.32 -9.56
N PHE A 499 4.90 8.47 -9.02
CA PHE A 499 5.86 8.90 -8.00
C PHE A 499 7.08 9.58 -8.64
N ALA A 500 7.88 10.29 -7.85
CA ALA A 500 9.09 10.95 -8.33
C ALA A 500 10.12 9.93 -8.81
N GLU A 501 10.57 10.08 -10.06
CA GLU A 501 11.59 9.21 -10.68
C GLU A 501 13.02 9.66 -10.40
N LYS A 502 13.20 10.89 -9.92
CA LYS A 502 14.51 11.51 -9.74
C LYS A 502 14.53 12.33 -8.46
N GLU A 503 15.73 12.42 -7.90
CA GLU A 503 16.01 13.35 -6.81
C GLU A 503 15.68 14.78 -7.26
N THR A 504 15.08 15.53 -6.35
CA THR A 504 14.70 16.93 -6.56
C THR A 504 15.34 17.80 -5.49
N HIS A 505 15.88 18.94 -5.90
CA HIS A 505 16.39 19.97 -4.98
C HIS A 505 15.45 21.17 -4.97
N GLY A 506 15.27 21.74 -3.80
CA GLY A 506 14.43 22.92 -3.59
C GLY A 506 15.05 23.88 -2.59
N HIS A 507 14.37 25.00 -2.36
CA HIS A 507 14.75 25.95 -1.33
C HIS A 507 13.54 26.23 -0.44
N ASP A 508 13.73 26.22 0.87
CA ASP A 508 12.67 26.61 1.79
C ASP A 508 12.43 28.13 1.79
N GLU A 509 11.45 28.60 2.56
CA GLU A 509 11.10 30.02 2.65
C GLU A 509 12.23 30.91 3.17
N THR A 510 13.24 30.33 3.83
CA THR A 510 14.43 31.01 4.33
C THR A 510 15.59 31.00 3.33
N GLY A 511 15.42 30.32 2.19
CA GLY A 511 16.44 30.13 1.16
C GLY A 511 17.42 29.00 1.48
N ARG A 512 17.13 28.13 2.45
CA ARG A 512 17.94 26.95 2.74
C ARG A 512 17.63 25.86 1.73
N GLU A 513 18.67 25.30 1.14
CA GLU A 513 18.56 24.17 0.22
C GLU A 513 18.11 22.90 0.94
N PHE A 514 17.21 22.16 0.29
CA PHE A 514 16.81 20.82 0.69
C PHE A 514 16.81 19.88 -0.50
N GLN A 515 16.85 18.58 -0.22
CA GLN A 515 16.77 17.51 -1.22
C GLN A 515 15.65 16.54 -0.87
N ILE A 516 14.97 16.07 -1.92
CA ILE A 516 13.94 15.03 -1.88
C ILE A 516 14.45 13.87 -2.74
N PRO A 517 14.75 12.71 -2.14
CA PRO A 517 15.16 11.51 -2.86
C PRO A 517 14.09 11.06 -3.87
N ALA A 518 14.51 10.32 -4.91
CA ALA A 518 13.55 9.72 -5.84
C ALA A 518 12.68 8.67 -5.13
N ASP A 519 11.36 8.79 -5.21
CA ASP A 519 10.42 7.89 -4.54
C ASP A 519 10.61 6.43 -4.97
N TRP A 520 10.64 6.19 -6.28
CA TRP A 520 10.72 4.82 -6.82
C TRP A 520 11.94 4.03 -6.34
N ALA A 521 13.05 4.72 -6.06
CA ALA A 521 14.27 4.11 -5.56
C ALA A 521 14.28 3.91 -4.04
N ASN A 522 13.32 4.49 -3.32
CA ASN A 522 13.25 4.51 -1.86
C ASN A 522 11.90 3.99 -1.32
N LEU A 523 11.14 3.23 -2.12
CA LEU A 523 9.92 2.57 -1.66
C LEU A 523 10.26 1.50 -0.62
N ASN A 524 9.50 1.45 0.49
CA ASN A 524 9.54 0.31 1.40
C ASN A 524 8.54 -0.76 0.93
N LEU A 525 9.01 -1.71 0.13
CA LEU A 525 8.19 -2.75 -0.49
C LEU A 525 7.66 -3.78 0.54
N PRO A 526 8.44 -4.26 1.54
CA PRO A 526 7.89 -5.10 2.60
C PRO A 526 6.90 -4.35 3.51
N GLY A 527 7.20 -3.10 3.84
CA GLY A 527 6.49 -2.38 4.89
C GLY A 527 6.54 -3.12 6.23
N ALA A 528 5.56 -2.87 7.11
CA ALA A 528 5.52 -3.45 8.45
C ALA A 528 4.90 -4.85 8.53
N ASN A 529 4.29 -5.38 7.46
CA ASN A 529 3.46 -6.60 7.55
C ASN A 529 3.83 -7.70 6.54
N VAL A 530 4.30 -7.35 5.34
CA VAL A 530 4.59 -8.37 4.30
C VAL A 530 5.77 -9.21 4.77
N GLY A 531 5.66 -10.53 4.62
CA GLY A 531 6.67 -11.49 5.04
C GLY A 531 6.72 -11.79 6.55
N GLN A 532 5.77 -11.29 7.36
CA GLN A 532 5.69 -11.60 8.79
C GLN A 532 4.68 -12.74 9.10
N GLY A 533 4.99 -13.59 10.10
CA GLY A 533 4.02 -14.52 10.72
C GLY A 533 3.77 -15.88 10.04
N HIS A 534 4.69 -16.38 9.19
CA HIS A 534 4.53 -17.62 8.42
C HIS A 534 5.36 -18.82 8.96
N ILE A 535 4.99 -20.03 8.52
CA ILE A 535 5.74 -21.28 8.77
C ILE A 535 6.36 -21.74 7.43
N GLY A 536 7.67 -22.03 7.40
CA GLY A 536 8.37 -22.44 6.18
C GLY A 536 7.80 -23.72 5.55
N VAL A 537 7.72 -23.79 4.22
CA VAL A 537 7.09 -24.92 3.49
C VAL A 537 7.95 -26.20 3.46
N ASN A 538 9.04 -26.27 4.23
CA ASN A 538 9.84 -27.50 4.42
C ASN A 538 9.90 -27.99 5.88
N ASP A 539 9.14 -27.38 6.79
CA ASP A 539 9.05 -27.80 8.20
C ASP A 539 7.95 -28.86 8.39
N GLU A 540 8.18 -30.06 7.86
CA GLU A 540 7.26 -31.20 8.09
C GLU A 540 7.40 -31.85 9.48
N THR A 541 8.25 -31.35 10.38
CA THR A 541 8.51 -32.03 11.67
C THR A 541 7.78 -31.50 12.90
N ASP A 542 7.19 -30.31 12.90
CA ASP A 542 6.72 -29.71 14.16
C ASP A 542 5.20 -29.63 14.30
N LYS A 543 4.56 -30.80 14.25
CA LYS A 543 3.18 -30.96 14.75
C LYS A 543 3.22 -31.54 16.16
N GLU A 544 3.53 -30.76 17.20
CA GLU A 544 2.95 -31.08 18.51
C GLU A 544 2.97 -30.02 19.63
N ASN A 545 3.67 -28.88 19.54
CA ASN A 545 3.83 -28.03 20.75
C ASN A 545 3.33 -26.57 20.72
N ASP A 546 2.64 -26.10 19.68
CA ASP A 546 2.05 -24.74 19.69
C ASP A 546 0.66 -24.72 20.34
N LYS A 547 0.62 -24.95 21.64
CA LYS A 547 -0.48 -24.49 22.48
C LYS A 547 0.14 -23.71 23.64
N ASP A 548 -0.30 -22.47 23.74
CA ASP A 548 0.08 -21.47 24.75
C ASP A 548 1.29 -20.64 24.33
N ASP A 549 1.02 -19.54 23.61
CA ASP A 549 1.57 -18.20 23.92
C ASP A 549 0.78 -17.14 23.12
N HIS A 550 -0.39 -16.81 23.64
CA HIS A 550 -1.06 -15.54 23.37
C HIS A 550 -0.42 -14.47 24.26
N ASP A 551 0.83 -14.10 23.99
CA ASP A 551 1.37 -12.84 24.48
C ASP A 551 1.76 -12.01 23.26
N HIS A 552 0.93 -10.99 23.02
CA HIS A 552 1.15 -9.94 22.05
C HIS A 552 2.40 -9.16 22.48
N ASP A 553 3.58 -9.60 22.04
CA ASP A 553 4.79 -8.78 22.13
C ASP A 553 4.71 -7.67 21.09
N HIS A 554 4.11 -6.55 21.52
CA HIS A 554 4.14 -5.26 20.87
C HIS A 554 5.56 -4.70 20.93
N SER A 555 6.50 -5.29 20.19
CA SER A 555 7.78 -4.65 19.91
C SER A 555 7.56 -3.63 18.81
N HIS A 556 7.30 -2.38 19.21
CA HIS A 556 7.13 -1.22 18.36
C HIS A 556 8.45 -0.92 17.62
N GLY A 557 8.62 -1.48 16.42
CA GLY A 557 9.33 -0.78 15.36
C GLY A 557 8.55 0.50 15.06
N GLU A 558 9.24 1.63 14.87
CA GLU A 558 8.71 2.99 14.64
C GLU A 558 7.20 3.02 14.35
N GLU A 559 6.39 3.44 15.34
CA GLU A 559 4.94 3.33 15.29
C GLU A 559 4.39 3.83 13.95
N SER A 560 3.72 2.95 13.18
CA SER A 560 3.01 3.32 11.96
C SER A 560 1.91 4.32 12.30
N MET A 561 2.20 5.61 12.14
CA MET A 561 1.25 6.67 12.43
C MET A 561 0.43 7.01 11.18
N PRO A 562 -0.85 7.37 11.34
CA PRO A 562 -1.63 7.89 10.23
C PRO A 562 -1.10 9.26 9.82
N VAL A 563 -1.10 9.54 8.51
CA VAL A 563 -1.00 10.93 8.02
C VAL A 563 -2.33 11.60 8.30
N LEU A 564 -2.34 12.76 8.96
CA LEU A 564 -3.58 13.40 9.45
C LEU A 564 -3.91 14.72 8.78
N THR A 565 -3.03 15.22 7.91
CA THR A 565 -3.26 16.40 7.09
C THR A 565 -3.57 15.91 5.68
N GLU A 566 -4.79 16.10 5.22
CA GLU A 566 -5.23 15.55 3.94
C GLU A 566 -5.73 16.59 2.95
N GLY A 567 -5.49 16.35 1.66
CA GLY A 567 -5.75 17.31 0.60
C GLY A 567 -7.24 17.53 0.39
N ASP A 568 -7.72 18.76 0.58
CA ASP A 568 -9.10 19.13 0.27
C ASP A 568 -9.33 19.05 -1.25
N VAL A 569 -10.39 18.36 -1.66
CA VAL A 569 -10.68 18.15 -3.09
C VAL A 569 -10.71 19.45 -3.90
N LYS A 570 -11.22 20.56 -3.36
CA LYS A 570 -11.28 21.84 -4.10
C LYS A 570 -9.89 22.43 -4.26
N GLU A 571 -9.06 22.38 -3.22
CA GLU A 571 -7.67 22.83 -3.30
C GLU A 571 -6.89 22.02 -4.33
N LEU A 572 -7.00 20.69 -4.29
CA LEU A 572 -6.33 19.81 -5.26
C LEU A 572 -6.80 20.06 -6.70
N VAL A 573 -8.09 20.35 -6.91
CA VAL A 573 -8.62 20.76 -8.24
C VAL A 573 -8.02 22.09 -8.69
N ILE A 574 -7.86 23.06 -7.79
CA ILE A 574 -7.24 24.36 -8.11
C ILE A 574 -5.76 24.17 -8.48
N ASN A 575 -5.02 23.38 -7.71
CA ASN A 575 -3.60 23.08 -7.97
C ASN A 575 -3.42 22.39 -9.33
N ALA A 576 -4.35 21.49 -9.68
CA ALA A 576 -4.33 20.77 -10.95
C ALA A 576 -4.90 21.53 -12.16
N ALA A 577 -5.48 22.72 -11.95
CA ALA A 577 -6.29 23.39 -12.96
C ALA A 577 -5.55 23.70 -14.27
N SER A 578 -4.27 24.06 -14.18
CA SER A 578 -3.44 24.39 -15.36
C SER A 578 -3.20 23.18 -16.28
N ASN A 579 -3.15 21.98 -15.71
CA ASN A 579 -2.98 20.71 -16.40
C ASN A 579 -4.31 20.09 -16.85
N ASN A 580 -5.41 20.46 -16.21
CA ASN A 580 -6.75 19.95 -16.48
C ASN A 580 -7.59 20.87 -17.37
N LYS A 581 -6.93 21.68 -18.21
CA LYS A 581 -7.58 22.51 -19.24
C LYS A 581 -8.59 21.70 -20.04
N TYR A 582 -9.81 22.25 -20.13
CA TYR A 582 -10.92 21.67 -20.88
C TYR A 582 -11.45 20.33 -20.35
N LYS A 583 -11.09 19.91 -19.14
CA LYS A 583 -11.70 18.77 -18.44
C LYS A 583 -12.85 19.24 -17.55
N ALA A 584 -13.82 18.36 -17.32
CA ALA A 584 -14.97 18.62 -16.47
C ALA A 584 -15.23 17.46 -15.51
N GLY A 585 -15.84 17.79 -14.38
CA GLY A 585 -16.44 16.83 -13.47
C GLY A 585 -17.96 16.87 -13.56
N PHE A 586 -18.61 15.76 -13.19
CA PHE A 586 -20.06 15.73 -12.99
C PHE A 586 -20.41 14.86 -11.79
N ARG A 587 -21.44 15.25 -11.05
CA ARG A 587 -22.06 14.46 -9.99
C ARG A 587 -23.57 14.54 -10.06
N LEU A 588 -24.25 13.44 -9.77
CA LEU A 588 -25.67 13.45 -9.45
C LEU A 588 -25.82 13.88 -7.98
N ASN A 589 -26.63 14.90 -7.69
CA ASN A 589 -26.69 15.48 -6.35
C ASN A 589 -27.51 14.60 -5.41
N GLU A 590 -27.07 14.41 -4.17
CA GLU A 590 -27.96 13.99 -3.10
C GLU A 590 -29.02 15.06 -2.86
N THR A 591 -30.28 14.65 -2.66
CA THR A 591 -31.37 15.59 -2.43
C THR A 591 -32.13 15.20 -1.16
N ALA A 592 -32.09 16.07 -0.15
CA ALA A 592 -32.79 15.83 1.12
C ALA A 592 -34.30 15.61 0.93
N ASN A 593 -34.87 16.17 -0.13
CA ASN A 593 -36.29 16.04 -0.46
C ASN A 593 -36.59 14.91 -1.47
N GLY A 594 -35.58 14.14 -1.89
CA GLY A 594 -35.69 13.03 -2.84
C GLY A 594 -36.20 13.44 -4.23
N ASP A 595 -35.74 14.59 -4.71
CA ASP A 595 -36.15 15.14 -6.01
C ASP A 595 -35.72 14.23 -7.17
N ASN A 596 -34.63 13.46 -6.98
CA ASN A 596 -34.10 12.51 -7.96
C ASN A 596 -34.92 11.21 -8.10
N GLY A 597 -36.00 11.04 -7.33
CA GLY A 597 -36.98 9.98 -7.57
C GLY A 597 -37.87 10.30 -8.78
N VAL A 598 -37.96 9.36 -9.72
CA VAL A 598 -38.74 9.50 -10.96
C VAL A 598 -40.15 8.95 -10.77
N VAL A 599 -41.18 9.66 -11.25
CA VAL A 599 -42.56 9.18 -11.28
C VAL A 599 -43.08 9.16 -12.71
N ALA A 600 -43.41 7.99 -13.23
CA ALA A 600 -43.77 7.78 -14.64
C ALA A 600 -44.91 8.70 -15.12
N GLN A 601 -45.89 8.99 -14.25
CA GLN A 601 -47.06 9.80 -14.61
C GLN A 601 -46.77 11.30 -14.73
N LEU A 602 -45.68 11.80 -14.14
CA LEU A 602 -45.34 13.23 -14.11
C LEU A 602 -44.76 13.74 -15.45
N GLY A 603 -44.16 12.88 -16.27
CA GLY A 603 -43.47 13.29 -17.50
C GLY A 603 -42.43 14.38 -17.26
N ASP A 604 -42.47 15.45 -18.04
CA ASP A 604 -41.48 16.56 -18.03
C ASP A 604 -41.40 17.32 -16.69
N ASP A 605 -42.29 17.03 -15.75
CA ASP A 605 -42.20 17.47 -14.35
C ASP A 605 -41.17 16.65 -13.54
N ASN A 606 -40.64 15.55 -14.07
CA ASN A 606 -39.49 14.85 -13.51
C ASN A 606 -38.21 15.61 -13.85
N VAL A 607 -37.61 16.21 -12.83
CA VAL A 607 -36.34 16.92 -12.94
C VAL A 607 -35.35 16.30 -11.97
N LEU A 608 -34.33 15.63 -12.50
CA LEU A 608 -33.18 15.18 -11.73
C LEU A 608 -32.17 16.31 -11.61
N ARG A 609 -31.49 16.41 -10.47
CA ARG A 609 -30.50 17.44 -10.20
C ARG A 609 -29.10 16.85 -10.16
N GLY A 610 -28.24 17.33 -11.05
CA GLY A 610 -26.80 17.11 -11.00
C GLY A 610 -26.04 18.43 -10.86
N THR A 611 -24.71 18.33 -10.75
CA THR A 611 -23.79 19.46 -10.80
C THR A 611 -22.68 19.15 -11.79
N ILE A 612 -22.39 20.09 -12.67
CA ILE A 612 -21.21 20.08 -13.54
C ILE A 612 -20.18 21.06 -12.98
N SER A 613 -18.90 20.68 -13.01
CA SER A 613 -17.76 21.48 -12.58
C SER A 613 -16.70 21.60 -13.67
N ASN A 614 -16.04 22.75 -13.75
CA ASN A 614 -14.85 22.94 -14.57
C ASN A 614 -13.61 22.58 -13.74
N LEU A 615 -12.78 21.68 -14.26
CA LEU A 615 -11.55 21.26 -13.59
C LEU A 615 -10.31 22.01 -14.09
N GLY A 616 -10.47 22.92 -15.05
CA GLY A 616 -9.37 23.65 -15.69
C GLY A 616 -9.26 25.13 -15.28
N ASP A 617 -8.14 25.75 -15.64
CA ASP A 617 -7.80 27.17 -15.35
C ASP A 617 -8.34 28.19 -16.39
N VAL A 618 -9.18 27.74 -17.33
CA VAL A 618 -9.76 28.59 -18.40
C VAL A 618 -11.29 28.55 -18.38
N ASP A 619 -11.91 29.66 -18.80
CA ASP A 619 -13.34 29.68 -19.15
C ASP A 619 -13.61 28.60 -20.21
N GLU A 620 -14.63 27.77 -20.01
CA GLU A 620 -14.98 26.70 -20.94
C GLU A 620 -16.50 26.49 -21.01
N ARG A 621 -16.96 26.10 -22.21
CA ARG A 621 -18.32 25.64 -22.47
C ARG A 621 -18.35 24.12 -22.55
N PHE A 622 -19.10 23.53 -21.64
CA PHE A 622 -19.36 22.09 -21.64
C PHE A 622 -20.78 21.79 -22.08
N LYS A 623 -20.96 20.72 -22.85
CA LYS A 623 -22.27 20.16 -23.18
C LYS A 623 -22.48 18.87 -22.41
N VAL A 624 -23.48 18.87 -21.54
CA VAL A 624 -23.97 17.68 -20.82
C VAL A 624 -25.01 16.99 -21.68
N SER A 625 -24.84 15.69 -21.90
CA SER A 625 -25.80 14.82 -22.57
C SER A 625 -26.14 13.66 -21.64
N VAL A 626 -27.42 13.46 -21.34
CA VAL A 626 -27.90 12.38 -20.46
C VAL A 626 -28.85 11.50 -21.23
N ASN A 627 -28.44 10.27 -21.51
CA ASN A 627 -29.30 9.25 -22.10
C ASN A 627 -29.96 8.44 -20.98
N TYR A 628 -31.28 8.41 -20.96
CA TYR A 628 -32.09 7.68 -19.96
C TYR A 628 -32.88 6.51 -20.59
N GLY A 629 -32.34 5.95 -21.69
CA GLY A 629 -32.85 4.77 -22.41
C GLY A 629 -33.94 5.08 -23.43
N SER A 630 -34.89 5.92 -23.07
CA SER A 630 -36.07 6.27 -23.88
C SER A 630 -36.00 7.68 -24.49
N GLY A 631 -35.02 8.48 -24.08
CA GLY A 631 -34.81 9.83 -24.55
C GLY A 631 -33.44 10.34 -24.13
N VAL A 632 -33.13 11.56 -24.55
CA VAL A 632 -31.85 12.21 -24.29
C VAL A 632 -32.07 13.66 -23.89
N PHE A 633 -31.56 14.04 -22.72
CA PHE A 633 -31.44 15.43 -22.30
C PHE A 633 -30.11 15.99 -22.80
N GLN A 634 -30.10 17.21 -23.34
CA GLN A 634 -28.87 17.91 -23.73
C GLN A 634 -28.93 19.39 -23.39
N GLN A 635 -27.89 19.90 -22.72
CA GLN A 635 -27.76 21.32 -22.42
C GLN A 635 -26.28 21.74 -22.33
N SER A 636 -25.99 22.99 -22.70
CA SER A 636 -24.65 23.57 -22.59
C SER A 636 -24.55 24.55 -21.42
N TYR A 637 -23.38 24.57 -20.78
CA TYR A 637 -23.07 25.36 -19.60
C TYR A 637 -21.73 26.06 -19.81
N ASP A 638 -21.72 27.38 -19.72
CA ASP A 638 -20.49 28.17 -19.65
C ASP A 638 -20.02 28.21 -18.18
N LEU A 639 -18.81 27.74 -17.90
CA LEU A 639 -18.22 27.67 -16.56
C LEU A 639 -16.96 28.52 -16.47
N LYS A 640 -16.74 29.09 -15.29
CA LYS A 640 -15.51 29.82 -14.94
C LYS A 640 -14.38 28.86 -14.57
N PRO A 641 -13.12 29.32 -14.51
CA PRO A 641 -11.99 28.50 -14.11
C PRO A 641 -12.18 27.95 -12.71
N ALA A 642 -11.62 26.78 -12.44
CA ALA A 642 -11.59 26.16 -11.12
C ALA A 642 -11.20 27.17 -10.01
N GLY A 643 -11.94 27.15 -8.90
CA GLY A 643 -11.72 28.05 -7.75
C GLY A 643 -12.26 29.48 -7.95
N LYS A 644 -12.97 29.75 -9.05
CA LYS A 644 -13.65 31.03 -9.29
C LYS A 644 -15.15 30.85 -9.17
N VAL A 645 -15.84 31.88 -8.66
CA VAL A 645 -17.31 31.89 -8.59
C VAL A 645 -17.92 31.60 -9.96
N GLY A 646 -18.68 30.51 -10.05
CA GLY A 646 -19.33 30.03 -11.29
C GLY A 646 -18.54 28.97 -12.06
N ASP A 647 -17.54 28.35 -11.44
CA ASP A 647 -16.85 27.14 -11.89
C ASP A 647 -17.73 25.88 -11.82
N GLU A 648 -18.76 25.89 -10.97
CA GLU A 648 -19.81 24.88 -10.93
C GLU A 648 -21.20 25.44 -11.32
N LYS A 649 -22.04 24.59 -11.91
CA LYS A 649 -23.46 24.88 -12.16
C LYS A 649 -24.35 23.66 -11.93
N GLN A 650 -25.55 23.91 -11.41
CA GLN A 650 -26.61 22.92 -11.33
C GLN A 650 -27.12 22.55 -12.74
N VAL A 651 -27.35 21.27 -12.95
CA VAL A 651 -27.91 20.67 -14.16
C VAL A 651 -29.30 20.12 -13.82
N ASP A 652 -30.33 20.72 -14.41
CA ASP A 652 -31.72 20.26 -14.27
C ASP A 652 -32.08 19.34 -15.44
N ILE A 653 -31.93 18.03 -15.22
CA ILE A 653 -32.15 16.99 -16.22
C ILE A 653 -33.65 16.67 -16.26
N LYS A 654 -34.34 17.25 -17.24
CA LYS A 654 -35.76 16.99 -17.47
C LYS A 654 -35.94 15.66 -18.21
N LEU A 655 -36.84 14.81 -17.71
CA LEU A 655 -37.14 13.51 -18.31
C LEU A 655 -38.51 13.53 -18.99
N ASP A 656 -38.58 13.07 -20.25
CA ASP A 656 -39.84 13.03 -21.00
C ASP A 656 -40.80 11.92 -20.52
N ARG A 657 -42.10 12.14 -20.74
CA ARG A 657 -43.21 11.25 -20.30
C ARG A 657 -43.20 9.82 -20.81
N ALA A 658 -42.51 9.53 -21.91
CA ALA A 658 -42.54 8.20 -22.54
C ALA A 658 -41.64 7.16 -21.84
N ALA A 659 -41.01 7.52 -20.72
CA ALA A 659 -39.69 6.97 -20.45
C ALA A 659 -39.61 5.68 -19.60
N PHE A 660 -40.60 5.32 -18.78
CA PHE A 660 -40.33 4.35 -17.68
C PHE A 660 -41.49 3.40 -17.34
N LEU A 661 -42.27 2.96 -18.32
CA LEU A 661 -43.58 2.34 -18.00
C LEU A 661 -43.53 1.00 -17.25
N ASP A 662 -42.40 0.27 -17.25
CA ASP A 662 -42.41 -1.11 -16.77
C ASP A 662 -41.26 -1.46 -15.79
N LYS A 663 -40.35 -0.52 -15.49
CA LYS A 663 -39.16 -0.80 -14.68
C LYS A 663 -39.05 0.12 -13.46
N PRO A 664 -38.69 -0.42 -12.28
CA PRO A 664 -38.55 0.36 -11.03
C PRO A 664 -37.21 1.13 -10.93
N VAL A 665 -36.34 1.01 -11.92
CA VAL A 665 -35.01 1.65 -11.97
C VAL A 665 -34.81 2.31 -13.33
N VAL A 666 -34.32 3.54 -13.32
CA VAL A 666 -33.93 4.32 -14.49
C VAL A 666 -32.39 4.37 -14.57
N PRO A 667 -31.78 3.76 -15.60
CA PRO A 667 -30.37 3.98 -15.88
C PRO A 667 -30.17 5.33 -16.57
N LEU A 668 -29.15 6.07 -16.16
CA LEU A 668 -28.73 7.35 -16.73
C LEU A 668 -27.29 7.19 -17.21
N SER A 669 -27.03 7.40 -18.50
CA SER A 669 -25.67 7.51 -19.04
C SER A 669 -25.39 8.99 -19.29
N VAL A 670 -24.50 9.56 -18.48
CA VAL A 670 -24.10 10.96 -18.52
C VAL A 670 -22.79 11.07 -19.27
N VAL A 671 -22.75 11.91 -20.30
CA VAL A 671 -21.57 12.25 -21.08
C VAL A 671 -21.39 13.75 -21.08
N VAL A 672 -20.19 14.24 -20.79
CA VAL A 672 -19.83 15.65 -20.92
C VAL A 672 -18.82 15.80 -22.05
N THR A 673 -19.11 16.74 -22.95
CA THR A 673 -18.21 17.11 -24.05
C THR A 673 -17.76 18.56 -23.90
N ASN A 674 -16.49 18.85 -24.16
CA ASN A 674 -15.96 20.20 -24.14
C ASN A 674 -16.24 20.96 -25.46
N SER A 675 -15.84 22.23 -25.56
CA SER A 675 -16.09 23.06 -26.74
C SER A 675 -15.43 22.54 -28.03
N ARG A 676 -14.46 21.64 -27.89
CA ARG A 676 -13.73 20.99 -29.00
C ARG A 676 -14.43 19.70 -29.48
N GLY A 677 -15.53 19.31 -28.85
CA GLY A 677 -16.26 18.08 -29.17
C GLY A 677 -15.61 16.81 -28.61
N THR A 678 -14.62 16.95 -27.72
CA THR A 678 -13.99 15.82 -27.03
C THR A 678 -14.85 15.41 -25.84
N GLU A 679 -15.08 14.11 -25.67
CA GLU A 679 -15.64 13.55 -24.43
C GLU A 679 -14.61 13.70 -23.30
N VAL A 680 -15.03 14.32 -22.20
CA VAL A 680 -14.15 14.61 -21.06
C VAL A 680 -14.67 14.04 -19.75
N PHE A 681 -15.87 13.49 -19.76
CA PHE A 681 -16.46 12.74 -18.65
C PHE A 681 -17.52 11.79 -19.20
N SER A 682 -17.58 10.59 -18.64
CA SER A 682 -18.61 9.59 -18.93
C SER A 682 -18.84 8.69 -17.73
N GLN A 683 -20.08 8.61 -17.25
CA GLN A 683 -20.46 7.75 -16.13
C GLN A 683 -21.93 7.34 -16.22
N SER A 684 -22.25 6.17 -15.64
CA SER A 684 -23.61 5.71 -15.48
C SER A 684 -24.11 5.88 -14.04
N TYR A 685 -25.37 6.28 -13.88
CA TYR A 685 -26.07 6.37 -12.60
C TYR A 685 -27.38 5.58 -12.68
N ASN A 686 -27.88 5.13 -11.53
CA ASN A 686 -29.21 4.52 -11.42
C ASN A 686 -30.05 5.32 -10.44
N VAL A 687 -31.31 5.57 -10.80
CA VAL A 687 -32.29 6.22 -9.90
C VAL A 687 -33.58 5.43 -9.84
N SER A 688 -34.30 5.53 -8.73
CA SER A 688 -35.56 4.80 -8.54
C SER A 688 -36.72 5.43 -9.29
N ALA A 689 -37.62 4.57 -9.79
CA ALA A 689 -38.81 4.95 -10.55
C ALA A 689 -40.08 4.41 -9.88
N LEU A 690 -41.13 5.23 -9.91
CA LEU A 690 -42.48 4.90 -9.48
C LEU A 690 -43.42 4.85 -10.69
N ASN A 691 -44.13 3.75 -10.87
CA ASN A 691 -45.01 3.50 -12.01
C ASN A 691 -46.49 3.35 -11.65
N TYR A 692 -46.92 3.96 -10.54
CA TYR A 692 -48.34 3.98 -10.16
C TYR A 692 -49.25 4.52 -11.26
N THR A 693 -50.44 3.94 -11.37
CA THR A 693 -51.59 4.52 -12.07
C THR A 693 -52.07 5.78 -11.36
N ARG A 694 -52.90 6.61 -12.03
CA ARG A 694 -53.41 7.85 -11.41
C ARG A 694 -54.30 7.55 -10.21
N GLU A 695 -55.09 6.47 -10.30
CA GLU A 695 -55.95 5.97 -9.25
C GLU A 695 -55.12 5.52 -8.04
N GLU A 696 -54.03 4.79 -8.27
CA GLU A 696 -53.09 4.38 -7.23
C GLU A 696 -52.39 5.59 -6.60
N MET A 697 -51.94 6.58 -7.39
CA MET A 697 -51.34 7.81 -6.86
C MET A 697 -52.30 8.55 -5.91
N ALA A 698 -53.57 8.70 -6.29
CA ALA A 698 -54.58 9.36 -5.47
C ALA A 698 -54.88 8.58 -4.18
N LYS A 699 -55.00 7.25 -4.30
CA LYS A 699 -55.18 6.34 -3.15
C LYS A 699 -54.00 6.44 -2.19
N VAL A 700 -52.77 6.24 -2.67
CA VAL A 700 -51.56 6.25 -1.85
C VAL A 700 -51.35 7.63 -1.22
N LEU A 701 -51.61 8.73 -1.94
CA LEU A 701 -51.55 10.08 -1.38
C LEU A 701 -52.46 10.23 -0.17
N ALA A 702 -53.72 9.80 -0.28
CA ALA A 702 -54.68 9.87 0.83
C ALA A 702 -54.23 8.99 2.01
N GLU A 703 -53.77 7.76 1.75
CA GLU A 703 -53.31 6.82 2.76
C GLU A 703 -52.06 7.32 3.49
N VAL A 704 -51.06 7.87 2.76
CA VAL A 704 -49.82 8.42 3.34
C VAL A 704 -50.11 9.65 4.20
N LEU A 705 -51.02 10.53 3.77
CA LEU A 705 -51.38 11.71 4.55
C LEU A 705 -52.13 11.35 5.84
N ALA A 706 -52.91 10.27 5.82
CA ALA A 706 -53.67 9.77 6.96
C ALA A 706 -52.84 8.87 7.91
N SER A 707 -51.69 8.36 7.47
CA SER A 707 -50.83 7.49 8.26
C SER A 707 -49.90 8.25 9.21
N ASP A 708 -49.13 7.49 9.99
CA ASP A 708 -48.03 7.95 10.84
C ASP A 708 -46.68 8.06 10.09
N ALA A 709 -46.71 8.04 8.75
CA ALA A 709 -45.50 8.18 7.93
C ALA A 709 -44.73 9.48 8.27
N PRO A 710 -43.38 9.47 8.17
CA PRO A 710 -42.56 10.64 8.43
C PRO A 710 -42.93 11.84 7.55
N GLU A 711 -42.72 13.06 8.04
CA GLU A 711 -43.14 14.28 7.32
C GLU A 711 -42.47 14.43 5.95
N TYR A 712 -41.22 13.96 5.79
CA TYR A 712 -40.57 14.00 4.46
C TYR A 712 -41.26 13.10 3.43
N VAL A 713 -41.83 11.96 3.86
CA VAL A 713 -42.61 11.07 3.00
C VAL A 713 -43.92 11.75 2.63
N LYS A 714 -44.59 12.38 3.61
CA LYS A 714 -45.82 13.15 3.37
C LYS A 714 -45.59 14.33 2.42
N ASP A 715 -44.51 15.08 2.60
CA ASP A 715 -44.13 16.16 1.70
C ASP A 715 -43.85 15.65 0.28
N MET A 716 -43.06 14.59 0.14
CA MET A 716 -42.81 13.99 -1.17
C MET A 716 -44.10 13.49 -1.83
N ALA A 717 -45.01 12.87 -1.08
CA ALA A 717 -46.32 12.44 -1.59
C ALA A 717 -47.11 13.63 -2.14
N ARG A 718 -47.20 14.75 -1.41
CA ARG A 718 -47.86 15.97 -1.90
C ARG A 718 -47.22 16.48 -3.19
N ARG A 719 -45.88 16.49 -3.27
CA ARG A 719 -45.16 17.04 -4.45
C ARG A 719 -45.20 16.11 -5.68
N LYS A 720 -45.17 14.78 -5.47
CA LYS A 720 -44.95 13.79 -6.53
C LYS A 720 -46.20 12.97 -6.88
N LEU A 721 -47.17 12.82 -5.97
CA LEU A 721 -48.42 12.06 -6.20
C LEU A 721 -49.64 12.93 -6.48
N GLN A 722 -49.58 14.23 -6.19
CA GLN A 722 -50.70 15.11 -6.49
C GLN A 722 -50.82 15.34 -8.00
N PRO A 723 -51.99 15.10 -8.61
CA PRO A 723 -52.20 15.40 -10.02
C PRO A 723 -52.02 16.90 -10.23
N LYS A 724 -51.09 17.31 -11.09
CA LYS A 724 -51.14 18.66 -11.65
C LYS A 724 -52.25 18.65 -12.70
N ASP A 725 -53.29 19.46 -12.49
CA ASP A 725 -54.30 19.71 -13.51
C ASP A 725 -53.60 20.25 -14.77
N LYS A 726 -53.39 19.39 -15.78
CA LYS A 726 -53.11 19.89 -17.12
C LYS A 726 -54.43 20.39 -17.68
N THR A 727 -54.60 21.72 -17.69
CA THR A 727 -55.44 22.39 -18.69
C THR A 727 -55.26 21.70 -20.03
N GLU A 728 -56.37 21.35 -20.66
CA GLU A 728 -56.46 20.76 -21.99
C GLU A 728 -55.65 21.58 -23.00
N GLY A 729 -54.40 21.19 -23.22
CA GLY A 729 -53.67 21.51 -24.43
C GLY A 729 -54.31 20.71 -25.55
N THR A 730 -55.23 21.34 -26.26
CA THR A 730 -55.79 20.84 -27.52
C THR A 730 -54.66 20.58 -28.51
N SER A 731 -54.20 19.33 -28.55
CA SER A 731 -53.44 18.80 -29.68
C SER A 731 -54.40 18.70 -30.86
N ASN A 732 -54.46 19.76 -31.68
CA ASN A 732 -54.96 19.65 -33.03
C ASN A 732 -54.07 18.65 -33.78
N ALA A 733 -54.52 17.41 -33.86
CA ALA A 733 -54.00 16.44 -34.81
C ALA A 733 -54.17 16.99 -36.24
N PRO A 734 -53.12 17.06 -37.08
CA PRO A 734 -53.32 17.23 -38.50
C PRO A 734 -53.99 15.96 -39.03
N ALA A 735 -55.15 16.15 -39.66
CA ALA A 735 -55.95 15.10 -40.27
C ALA A 735 -55.13 14.26 -41.27
N ALA A 736 -55.39 12.95 -41.24
CA ALA A 736 -54.84 11.96 -42.16
C ALA A 736 -55.01 12.38 -43.63
N GLN A 737 -53.89 12.51 -44.35
CA GLN A 737 -53.91 12.51 -45.81
C GLN A 737 -53.74 11.09 -46.34
N LYS A 738 -54.70 10.68 -47.19
CA LYS A 738 -54.70 9.40 -47.90
C LYS A 738 -53.46 9.23 -48.78
N PRO A 739 -52.89 8.02 -48.93
CA PRO A 739 -51.78 7.78 -49.83
C PRO A 739 -52.23 7.83 -51.29
N LYS A 740 -51.52 8.59 -52.13
CA LYS A 740 -51.56 8.43 -53.59
C LYS A 740 -50.42 7.50 -54.01
N THR A 741 -50.80 6.47 -54.75
CA THR A 741 -49.96 5.48 -55.43
C THR A 741 -49.08 6.13 -56.50
N GLN A 742 -47.79 5.76 -56.54
CA GLN A 742 -46.99 5.70 -57.76
C GLN A 742 -45.88 4.63 -57.62
N GLN A 743 -45.70 3.85 -58.69
CA GLN A 743 -44.90 2.62 -58.82
C GLN A 743 -43.38 2.87 -59.00
N PRO A 744 -42.54 1.83 -58.86
CA PRO A 744 -41.08 1.89 -58.65
C PRO A 744 -40.24 1.79 -59.94
N PRO A 745 -38.96 2.19 -59.89
CA PRO A 745 -37.85 1.27 -60.23
C PRO A 745 -36.62 1.51 -59.31
N ALA A 746 -35.61 0.66 -59.16
CA ALA A 746 -35.34 -0.73 -59.47
C ALA A 746 -34.16 -1.15 -58.57
N ASN A 747 -34.12 -2.43 -58.24
CA ASN A 747 -33.21 -3.20 -57.39
C ASN A 747 -31.73 -2.76 -57.31
N GLY A 748 -31.21 -2.87 -56.08
CA GLY A 748 -29.81 -3.10 -55.74
C GLY A 748 -29.75 -3.73 -54.35
N ASP A 749 -29.74 -5.06 -54.31
CA ASP A 749 -29.77 -5.91 -53.12
C ASP A 749 -28.60 -5.66 -52.15
N GLY A 750 -28.89 -5.84 -50.85
CA GLY A 750 -27.87 -5.95 -49.80
C GLY A 750 -28.41 -5.70 -48.40
N ALA A 751 -29.18 -6.65 -47.85
CA ALA A 751 -29.63 -6.62 -46.46
C ALA A 751 -28.44 -6.60 -45.49
N VAL A 752 -28.38 -5.63 -44.57
CA VAL A 752 -27.41 -5.61 -43.47
C VAL A 752 -28.13 -6.03 -42.19
N SER A 753 -27.68 -7.18 -41.66
CA SER A 753 -28.12 -7.80 -40.40
C SER A 753 -27.72 -6.97 -39.16
N PRO A 754 -28.45 -7.02 -38.03
CA PRO A 754 -28.17 -6.25 -36.80
C PRO A 754 -26.83 -6.53 -36.11
N VAL A 755 -26.00 -7.43 -36.65
CA VAL A 755 -24.69 -7.82 -36.09
C VAL A 755 -23.57 -6.83 -36.44
N ALA A 756 -23.77 -5.92 -37.41
CA ALA A 756 -22.72 -4.99 -37.86
C ALA A 756 -22.46 -3.78 -36.93
N ILE A 757 -23.34 -3.50 -35.95
CA ILE A 757 -23.15 -2.38 -35.01
C ILE A 757 -22.27 -2.79 -33.80
N ILE A 758 -22.14 -4.09 -33.53
CA ILE A 758 -21.34 -4.59 -32.38
C ILE A 758 -19.84 -4.67 -32.72
N ILE A 759 -19.45 -4.74 -34.00
CA ILE A 759 -18.04 -4.80 -34.41
C ILE A 759 -17.41 -3.40 -34.54
N GLY A 760 -18.21 -2.35 -34.76
CA GLY A 760 -17.73 -0.96 -34.83
C GLY A 760 -17.20 -0.40 -33.50
N VAL A 761 -17.62 -0.98 -32.37
CA VAL A 761 -17.18 -0.57 -31.02
C VAL A 761 -15.91 -1.32 -30.57
N LEU A 762 -15.67 -2.54 -31.09
CA LEU A 762 -14.48 -3.32 -30.74
C LEU A 762 -13.21 -2.92 -31.52
N LEU A 763 -13.34 -2.24 -32.67
CA LEU A 763 -12.20 -1.81 -33.47
C LEU A 763 -11.63 -0.42 -33.10
N ALA A 764 -12.28 0.32 -32.20
CA ALA A 764 -11.78 1.60 -31.71
C ALA A 764 -10.75 1.48 -30.57
N ILE A 765 -10.52 0.27 -30.03
CA ILE A 765 -9.63 0.01 -28.88
C ILE A 765 -8.25 -0.56 -29.32
N GLY A 766 -8.06 -0.95 -30.58
CA GLY A 766 -6.83 -1.59 -31.07
C GLY A 766 -5.94 -0.69 -31.92
N GLY A 767 -5.04 0.08 -31.31
CA GLY A 767 -4.05 0.91 -32.01
C GLY A 767 -2.86 0.13 -32.60
N LEU A 768 -2.63 0.33 -33.90
CA LEU A 768 -1.40 0.16 -34.72
C LEU A 768 -0.83 -1.23 -35.07
N GLY A 769 -1.16 -2.32 -34.37
CA GLY A 769 -0.71 -3.67 -34.78
C GLY A 769 -1.54 -4.30 -35.92
N ALA A 770 -2.84 -3.98 -36.00
CA ALA A 770 -3.78 -4.63 -36.91
C ALA A 770 -3.81 -4.03 -38.33
N ALA A 771 -3.30 -2.81 -38.53
CA ALA A 771 -3.35 -2.13 -39.82
C ALA A 771 -2.46 -2.77 -40.89
N LEU A 772 -1.34 -3.40 -40.50
CA LEU A 772 -0.43 -4.07 -41.44
C LEU A 772 -0.95 -5.45 -41.85
N ALA A 773 -1.62 -6.18 -40.95
CA ALA A 773 -2.25 -7.46 -41.28
C ALA A 773 -3.50 -7.26 -42.17
N GLY A 774 -4.28 -6.22 -41.92
CA GLY A 774 -5.46 -5.88 -42.73
C GLY A 774 -5.12 -5.47 -44.16
N TRP A 775 -4.02 -4.74 -44.36
CA TRP A 775 -3.55 -4.33 -45.69
C TRP A 775 -2.98 -5.49 -46.52
N ALA A 776 -2.28 -6.45 -45.88
CA ALA A 776 -1.76 -7.64 -46.56
C ALA A 776 -2.88 -8.61 -47.01
N MET A 777 -3.95 -8.76 -46.21
CA MET A 777 -5.12 -9.57 -46.57
C MET A 777 -5.98 -8.92 -47.65
N SER A 778 -6.10 -7.59 -47.69
CA SER A 778 -6.88 -6.91 -48.73
C SER A 778 -6.18 -6.88 -50.10
N GLN A 779 -4.89 -7.23 -50.17
CA GLN A 779 -4.08 -7.30 -51.40
C GLN A 779 -3.74 -8.73 -51.82
N GLY A 780 -4.22 -9.75 -51.09
CA GLY A 780 -4.07 -11.17 -51.48
C GLY A 780 -2.62 -11.69 -51.47
N MET A 781 -1.75 -11.13 -50.63
CA MET A 781 -0.35 -11.54 -50.54
C MET A 781 -0.04 -12.57 -49.43
N ILE A 782 -1.06 -13.00 -48.67
CA ILE A 782 -1.04 -14.16 -47.76
C ILE A 782 -2.33 -14.95 -47.95
#